data_AF-A0A194PDA5-F1
#
_entry.id   AF-A0A194PDA5-F1
#
_cell.length_a   1.000
_cell.length_b   1.000
_cell.length_c   1.000
_cell.angle_alpha   90.00
_cell.angle_beta   90.00
_cell.angle_gamma   90.00
#
_symmetry.space_group_name_H-M   'P 1'
#
loop_
_entity.id
_entity.type
_entity.pdbx_description
1 polymer ?
#
loop_
_entity_poly.entity_id
_entity_poly.type
_entity_poly.pdbx_seq_one_letter_code
_entity_poly.pdbx_strand_id
1 'polypeptide(L)'
;MEYISPEDVPAPNSTRILCCQCATPIEPNPSNMCVACLRAHVDITDGIPKQATLFFCRGCERYLQPPAEWLVCALESRELLALCLKRLKGLNRVKLIDAGFAWTEPHSKRIKVKLTVQGEVMGGAVLQQTFIVEFVIQHQMCDACHRSEAQDYWRALVQVRQRANNRKTFYYLEQLILKHKAHENTLGIKPKHDGLDFFYATENTARKMVDFVQSVLPIKCQHSKKLISHDIHSNIYNYKFTYSIEIVPVSKDSVVCLPKKLTHQLGSISPICLVSRVTSTIHLIDPNTGQVCDLSSTVYWRHPFTPICNPKQLVEYTVMDIDILKEHEKKTFPGQGVVSNKHVIADVWVVKSSELGHDVNPIHTKTHLGHILKPGDTVLGYNLCDTNVNDANFDKLDKDSIPDVFLVKKYYGEKSARRRARNWKLKHMADDLHEGLGSSNEDYNEFLDDLEEDPAFRQNINIFKDENRVPIDTDEIDPSLPRITLAEMLDDLNIEDVDMTESVFTEDEVETVIGKYMKNELLSSDEQKLQEDVFEILRRTQHVTTHEYRSDVRMSLDCLVCRSAFSALFELIRAGASDDDLTRSLSNICVLLGIESYNVCSGAISLNLNIITYIIRNTPEATPRNFCGLVLQRSDNPNFCSYNDSRFEWHVELPQRIQAANVLTPVIDQSPLTVAILTDAHIDPLYEAFGVAQCDEPTCCRKGQRLRPSSDIVTDGSEVENSVIGHGENILLNLGDVPKIKEIRMRNSMRAQTRYVEPAGYWGDYRNCDTPRWAYDDLIERMASSHKFDVVYYIGDTIDHGIWETSYELIDEINQYLINKMRTSFGEDVLIIPAIGNHESQPTNQFAPVSVTGAKLNTTWLYEGLVNKWDHYLTEEAKASLRVHGGFSRLVRPGLRAISLNTNIAYKYNWWLVYDPLEMKRHLEWLVQELRGAELAGEKVHILSHIPPGVHDLAHIWTREYNKIVNRFSSTIAAEFNGHIHSDEFKIFYSTVEPKLPINVAWGVGAATAYTNYNLNYKIATFNPAPQSINNYIYNLTEANLTPNRRPHWFQLYDMKNSFGVKDLSAQSMDDLLQRMVTTDRNLLDLYAAYVPKLSDRRWPYCNNNCKLDHLCRIVTTVLWQREKCDELRLLFSNTNT
;
A
#
# COMPACT_ATOMS: atom_id res chain seq x y z
N MET A 1 34.07 30.14 39.27
CA MET A 1 35.21 30.81 39.91
C MET A 1 36.20 31.14 38.83
N GLU A 2 36.62 32.40 38.82
CA GLU A 2 37.40 33.07 37.78
C GLU A 2 38.77 32.42 37.54
N TYR A 3 39.21 32.48 36.29
CA TYR A 3 40.57 32.17 35.87
C TYR A 3 41.55 33.19 36.48
N ILE A 4 42.42 32.73 37.38
CA ILE A 4 43.67 33.41 37.72
C ILE A 4 44.78 32.64 37.02
N SER A 5 45.44 33.28 36.06
CA SER A 5 46.70 32.85 35.48
C SER A 5 47.85 33.12 36.47
N PRO A 6 48.67 32.13 36.83
CA PRO A 6 49.92 32.37 37.53
C PRO A 6 51.09 32.23 36.55
N GLU A 7 51.54 33.36 36.00
CA GLU A 7 52.97 33.57 35.85
C GLU A 7 53.52 34.06 37.21
N ASP A 8 54.76 33.69 37.51
CA ASP A 8 55.56 34.04 38.70
C ASP A 8 55.42 33.19 39.98
N VAL A 9 56.12 32.04 39.98
CA VAL A 9 56.72 31.43 41.18
C VAL A 9 58.20 31.16 40.90
N PRO A 10 59.15 31.57 41.78
CA PRO A 10 60.58 31.31 41.58
C PRO A 10 60.85 29.80 41.64
N ALA A 11 61.54 29.27 40.63
CA ALA A 11 61.95 27.88 40.59
C ALA A 11 62.85 27.53 41.79
N PRO A 12 62.55 26.49 42.58
CA PRO A 12 63.56 25.91 43.45
C PRO A 12 64.60 25.22 42.57
N ASN A 13 65.89 25.38 42.91
CA ASN A 13 67.01 24.66 42.27
C ASN A 13 66.80 23.14 42.41
N SER A 14 66.09 22.52 41.46
CA SER A 14 66.00 21.06 41.38
C SER A 14 67.26 20.53 40.70
N THR A 15 68.03 19.72 41.42
CA THR A 15 69.19 19.02 40.89
C THR A 15 68.73 18.04 39.82
N ARG A 16 68.92 18.39 38.55
CA ARG A 16 68.54 17.55 37.42
C ARG A 16 69.62 16.51 37.11
N ILE A 17 69.21 15.26 36.88
CA ILE A 17 70.07 14.20 36.34
C ILE A 17 69.77 14.02 34.85
N LEU A 18 70.71 13.43 34.09
CA LEU A 18 70.46 13.09 32.70
C LEU A 18 69.75 11.74 32.63
N CYS A 19 68.72 11.64 31.78
CA CYS A 19 68.12 10.35 31.45
C CYS A 19 69.18 9.40 30.89
N CYS A 20 69.24 8.17 31.41
CA CYS A 20 70.25 7.19 31.03
C CYS A 20 70.23 6.74 29.56
N GLN A 21 69.16 7.06 28.80
CA GLN A 21 68.99 6.62 27.41
C GLN A 21 69.04 7.76 26.39
N CYS A 22 68.35 8.88 26.64
CA CYS A 22 68.27 10.00 25.69
C CYS A 22 69.05 11.25 26.15
N ALA A 23 69.72 11.18 27.31
CA ALA A 23 70.49 12.27 27.91
C ALA A 23 69.69 13.57 28.15
N THR A 24 68.36 13.52 28.13
CA THR A 24 67.52 14.69 28.46
C THR A 24 67.59 14.97 29.96
N PRO A 25 67.72 16.24 30.39
CA PRO A 25 67.72 16.59 31.81
C PRO A 25 66.34 16.34 32.43
N ILE A 26 66.30 15.52 33.48
CA ILE A 26 65.10 15.13 34.22
C ILE A 26 65.29 15.35 35.72
N GLU A 27 64.18 15.42 36.47
CA GLU A 27 64.27 15.31 37.93
C GLU A 27 64.60 13.86 38.33
N PRO A 28 65.39 13.66 39.41
CA PRO A 28 65.77 12.33 39.85
C PRO A 28 64.52 11.48 40.14
N ASN A 29 64.39 10.37 39.43
CA ASN A 29 63.32 9.39 39.67
C ASN A 29 63.95 8.00 39.88
N PRO A 30 63.25 7.06 40.55
CA PRO A 30 63.80 5.74 40.87
C PRO A 30 64.31 4.94 39.66
N SER A 31 63.83 5.26 38.46
CA SER A 31 64.18 4.57 37.21
C SER A 31 65.30 5.27 36.42
N ASN A 32 65.77 6.45 36.83
CA ASN A 32 66.76 7.29 36.13
C ASN A 32 66.46 7.52 34.62
N MET A 33 65.19 7.40 34.22
CA MET A 33 64.71 7.49 32.84
C MET A 33 63.68 8.61 32.69
N CYS A 34 63.68 9.30 31.55
CA CYS A 34 62.63 10.28 31.25
C CYS A 34 61.30 9.57 30.96
N VAL A 35 60.18 10.28 31.13
CA VAL A 35 58.83 9.75 30.92
C VAL A 35 58.66 9.17 29.50
N ALA A 36 59.30 9.78 28.49
CA ALA A 36 59.25 9.30 27.11
C ALA A 36 59.98 7.96 26.92
N CYS A 37 61.19 7.81 27.48
CA CYS A 37 61.94 6.55 27.42
C CYS A 37 61.26 5.45 28.24
N LEU A 38 60.70 5.79 29.42
CA LEU A 38 59.98 4.84 30.27
C LEU A 38 58.73 4.27 29.57
N ARG A 39 57.94 5.14 28.89
CA ARG A 39 56.77 4.73 28.08
C ARG A 39 57.13 3.87 26.87
N ALA A 40 58.34 4.01 26.34
CA ALA A 40 58.80 3.20 25.21
C ALA A 40 59.23 1.78 25.62
N HIS A 41 59.61 1.56 26.88
CA HIS A 41 60.16 0.29 27.37
C HIS A 41 59.16 -0.52 28.21
N VAL A 42 58.14 0.12 28.79
CA VAL A 42 57.16 -0.54 29.65
C VAL A 42 55.74 -0.19 29.22
N ASP A 43 54.97 -1.21 28.83
CA ASP A 43 53.53 -1.11 28.58
C ASP A 43 52.76 -1.69 29.77
N ILE A 44 52.11 -0.82 30.55
CA ILE A 44 51.29 -1.23 31.70
C ILE A 44 49.91 -1.77 31.28
N THR A 45 49.59 -1.72 29.99
CA THR A 45 48.34 -2.23 29.42
C THR A 45 48.45 -3.66 28.90
N ASP A 46 49.63 -4.29 29.03
CA ASP A 46 49.87 -5.65 28.58
C ASP A 46 48.98 -6.66 29.33
N GLY A 47 48.22 -7.44 28.57
CA GLY A 47 47.20 -8.36 29.08
C GLY A 47 45.79 -7.80 29.23
N ILE A 48 45.53 -6.51 28.90
CA ILE A 48 44.15 -5.98 28.78
C ILE A 48 43.71 -6.02 27.30
N PRO A 49 42.59 -6.69 26.96
CA PRO A 49 42.13 -6.72 25.59
C PRO A 49 41.68 -5.33 25.14
N LYS A 50 42.22 -4.85 24.01
CA LYS A 50 41.83 -3.56 23.38
C LYS A 50 40.54 -3.68 22.57
N GLN A 51 40.03 -4.90 22.37
CA GLN A 51 38.76 -5.19 21.73
C GLN A 51 37.94 -6.21 22.52
N ALA A 52 36.63 -5.98 22.64
CA ALA A 52 35.70 -6.90 23.31
C ALA A 52 34.32 -6.89 22.62
N THR A 53 33.50 -7.91 22.89
CA THR A 53 32.17 -8.05 22.27
C THR A 53 31.06 -7.92 23.30
N LEU A 54 30.04 -7.13 22.97
CA LEU A 54 28.79 -7.01 23.73
C LEU A 54 27.65 -7.58 22.90
N PHE A 55 26.75 -8.33 23.54
CA PHE A 55 25.54 -8.83 22.88
C PHE A 55 24.35 -7.93 23.20
N PHE A 56 23.60 -7.55 22.17
CA PHE A 56 22.45 -6.66 22.26
C PHE A 56 21.21 -7.28 21.60
N CYS A 57 20.07 -7.25 22.29
CA CYS A 57 18.81 -7.75 21.78
C CYS A 57 17.99 -6.61 21.17
N ARG A 58 17.81 -6.64 19.84
CA ARG A 58 17.05 -5.63 19.09
C ARG A 58 15.59 -5.49 19.56
N GLY A 59 14.93 -6.60 19.91
CA GLY A 59 13.51 -6.57 20.22
C GLY A 59 13.14 -5.95 21.58
N CYS A 60 14.07 -5.89 22.54
CA CYS A 60 13.80 -5.31 23.86
C CYS A 60 14.86 -4.30 24.32
N GLU A 61 15.82 -3.99 23.44
CA GLU A 61 16.92 -3.05 23.67
C GLU A 61 17.76 -3.33 24.93
N ARG A 62 17.99 -4.61 25.21
CA ARG A 62 18.76 -5.06 26.38
C ARG A 62 20.14 -5.58 25.99
N TYR A 63 21.11 -5.39 26.89
CA TYR A 63 22.46 -5.92 26.78
C TYR A 63 22.63 -7.18 27.64
N LEU A 64 23.35 -8.18 27.12
CA LEU A 64 23.63 -9.41 27.85
C LEU A 64 24.80 -9.25 28.82
N GLN A 65 24.50 -9.41 30.10
CA GLN A 65 25.46 -9.72 31.15
C GLN A 65 25.55 -11.25 31.31
N PRO A 66 26.67 -11.90 30.92
CA PRO A 66 26.83 -13.34 31.07
C PRO A 66 26.82 -13.69 32.56
N PRO A 67 26.25 -14.85 32.93
CA PRO A 67 25.94 -15.97 32.04
C PRO A 67 24.58 -15.95 31.31
N ALA A 68 23.55 -15.23 31.78
CA ALA A 68 22.21 -15.26 31.14
C ALA A 68 21.32 -14.02 31.39
N GLU A 69 21.84 -12.98 32.04
CA GLU A 69 21.03 -11.84 32.49
C GLU A 69 21.00 -10.73 31.44
N TRP A 70 19.81 -10.18 31.16
CA TRP A 70 19.62 -9.11 30.17
C TRP A 70 19.26 -7.81 30.88
N LEU A 71 20.16 -6.84 30.81
CA LEU A 71 20.01 -5.54 31.46
C LEU A 71 19.55 -4.48 30.46
N VAL A 72 18.64 -3.62 30.91
CA VAL A 72 18.31 -2.38 30.19
C VAL A 72 19.41 -1.37 30.49
N CYS A 73 20.09 -0.89 29.45
CA CYS A 73 21.12 0.14 29.60
C CYS A 73 20.94 1.15 28.47
N ALA A 74 20.76 2.43 28.81
CA ALA A 74 20.77 3.50 27.83
C ALA A 74 22.19 3.67 27.24
N LEU A 75 22.29 4.21 26.03
CA LEU A 75 23.58 4.59 25.45
C LEU A 75 24.29 5.61 26.34
N GLU A 76 25.61 5.47 26.46
CA GLU A 76 26.47 6.31 27.32
C GLU A 76 26.07 6.36 28.81
N SER A 77 25.27 5.38 29.28
CA SER A 77 24.87 5.27 30.68
C SER A 77 25.97 4.72 31.59
N ARG A 78 25.84 5.01 32.89
CA ARG A 78 26.73 4.46 33.92
C ARG A 78 26.62 2.93 33.99
N GLU A 79 25.44 2.38 33.75
CA GLU A 79 25.13 0.95 33.76
C GLU A 79 25.84 0.24 32.59
N LEU A 80 25.85 0.87 31.41
CA LEU A 80 26.60 0.38 30.24
C LEU A 80 28.11 0.44 30.48
N LEU A 81 28.61 1.52 31.10
CA LEU A 81 30.03 1.64 31.45
C LEU A 81 30.45 0.54 32.44
N ALA A 82 29.62 0.25 33.45
CA ALA A 82 29.85 -0.83 34.40
C ALA A 82 29.88 -2.21 33.71
N LEU A 83 29.01 -2.45 32.72
CA LEU A 83 29.03 -3.66 31.91
C LEU A 83 30.33 -3.78 31.10
N CYS A 84 30.76 -2.71 30.44
CA CYS A 84 32.01 -2.64 29.67
C CYS A 84 33.24 -2.93 30.55
N LEU A 85 33.32 -2.34 31.74
CA LEU A 85 34.44 -2.54 32.67
C LEU A 85 34.49 -3.99 33.20
N LYS A 86 33.34 -4.59 33.54
CA LYS A 86 33.26 -5.99 33.99
C LYS A 86 33.69 -7.00 32.90
N ARG A 87 33.59 -6.62 31.62
CA ARG A 87 33.99 -7.47 30.49
C ARG A 87 35.50 -7.52 30.27
N LEU A 88 36.26 -6.54 30.76
CA LEU A 88 37.70 -6.47 30.55
C LEU A 88 38.46 -7.33 31.55
N LYS A 89 38.95 -8.48 31.07
CA LYS A 89 39.86 -9.34 31.82
C LYS A 89 41.21 -8.63 31.98
N GLY A 90 41.78 -8.65 33.19
CA GLY A 90 43.08 -8.04 33.48
C GLY A 90 43.03 -6.65 34.12
N LEU A 91 41.87 -5.98 34.12
CA LEU A 91 41.71 -4.64 34.71
C LEU A 91 41.97 -4.61 36.21
N ASN A 92 41.77 -5.73 36.93
CA ASN A 92 42.05 -5.85 38.37
C ASN A 92 43.54 -5.75 38.73
N ARG A 93 44.46 -5.85 37.76
CA ARG A 93 45.92 -5.78 37.98
C ARG A 93 46.45 -4.36 38.01
N VAL A 94 45.68 -3.40 37.52
CA VAL A 94 46.04 -1.98 37.42
C VAL A 94 44.98 -1.15 38.13
N LYS A 95 45.36 0.01 38.66
CA LYS A 95 44.42 0.91 39.32
C LYS A 95 43.74 1.78 38.26
N LEU A 96 42.43 1.62 38.08
CA LEU A 96 41.64 2.48 37.21
C LEU A 96 41.48 3.87 37.85
N ILE A 97 41.86 4.92 37.12
CA ILE A 97 41.76 6.31 37.56
C ILE A 97 40.54 6.99 36.94
N ASP A 98 40.34 6.79 35.64
CA ASP A 98 39.28 7.43 34.88
C ASP A 98 38.79 6.50 33.76
N ALA A 99 37.49 6.55 33.50
CA ALA A 99 36.82 5.81 32.44
C ALA A 99 35.69 6.67 31.88
N GLY A 100 35.71 6.90 30.56
CA GLY A 100 34.70 7.68 29.87
C GLY A 100 34.43 7.14 28.48
N PHE A 101 33.24 7.42 27.95
CA PHE A 101 32.93 7.12 26.55
C PHE A 101 33.68 8.07 25.63
N ALA A 102 34.15 7.54 24.50
CA ALA A 102 34.63 8.33 23.38
C ALA A 102 33.56 8.26 22.29
N TRP A 103 33.17 9.42 21.75
CA TRP A 103 32.12 9.52 20.75
C TRP A 103 32.37 8.55 19.59
N THR A 104 31.33 7.82 19.23
CA THR A 104 31.30 6.88 18.11
C THR A 104 30.00 7.07 17.36
N GLU A 105 30.07 6.94 16.03
CA GLU A 105 28.88 7.04 15.18
C GLU A 105 27.81 6.00 15.61
N PRO A 106 26.54 6.40 15.82
CA PRO A 106 25.47 5.51 16.30
C PRO A 106 25.28 4.23 15.47
N HIS A 107 25.51 4.30 14.15
CA HIS A 107 25.34 3.17 13.24
C HIS A 107 26.56 2.24 13.14
N SER A 108 27.70 2.63 13.72
CA SER A 108 28.96 1.90 13.58
C SER A 108 29.01 0.56 14.31
N LYS A 109 28.00 0.26 15.15
CA LYS A 109 27.94 -0.91 16.06
C LYS A 109 29.18 -1.04 16.93
N ARG A 110 29.84 0.08 17.24
CA ARG A 110 31.05 0.15 18.04
C ARG A 110 30.85 1.15 19.16
N ILE A 111 31.25 0.77 20.37
CA ILE A 111 31.33 1.66 21.52
C ILE A 111 32.80 1.78 21.90
N LYS A 112 33.35 3.00 21.94
CA LYS A 112 34.73 3.24 22.38
C LYS A 112 34.72 3.76 23.81
N VAL A 113 35.51 3.12 24.67
CA VAL A 113 35.71 3.55 26.06
C VAL A 113 37.18 3.93 26.25
N LYS A 114 37.40 5.17 26.64
CA LYS A 114 38.73 5.69 27.00
C LYS A 114 38.98 5.35 28.47
N LEU A 115 40.03 4.58 28.71
CA LEU A 115 40.45 4.16 30.05
C LEU A 115 41.80 4.76 30.39
N THR A 116 41.92 5.27 31.61
CA THR A 116 43.16 5.76 32.19
C THR A 116 43.52 4.89 33.38
N VAL A 117 44.62 4.14 33.24
CA VAL A 117 45.09 3.19 34.24
C VAL A 117 46.42 3.64 34.82
N GLN A 118 46.64 3.29 36.08
CA GLN A 118 47.84 3.56 36.84
C GLN A 118 48.46 2.23 37.29
N GLY A 119 49.74 2.04 36.99
CA GLY A 119 50.51 0.84 37.35
C GLY A 119 51.85 1.22 37.99
N GLU A 120 52.35 0.36 38.88
CA GLU A 120 53.68 0.49 39.44
C GLU A 120 54.70 -0.17 38.50
N VAL A 121 55.80 0.52 38.27
CA VAL A 121 56.89 0.13 37.37
C VAL A 121 58.21 0.07 38.14
N MET A 122 59.27 -0.45 37.51
CA MET A 122 60.56 -0.75 38.13
C MET A 122 61.03 0.32 39.14
N GLY A 123 61.18 -0.09 40.41
CA GLY A 123 61.71 0.75 41.48
C GLY A 123 60.68 1.61 42.23
N GLY A 124 59.38 1.33 42.12
CA GLY A 124 58.33 2.08 42.82
C GLY A 124 57.86 3.34 42.09
N ALA A 125 58.28 3.52 40.84
CA ALA A 125 57.82 4.60 39.99
C ALA A 125 56.40 4.31 39.48
N VAL A 126 55.49 5.27 39.59
CA VAL A 126 54.09 5.08 39.18
C VAL A 126 53.87 5.69 37.80
N LEU A 127 53.40 4.88 36.84
CA LEU A 127 53.11 5.32 35.48
C LEU A 127 51.61 5.32 35.23
N GLN A 128 51.13 6.40 34.59
CA GLN A 128 49.76 6.53 34.12
C GLN A 128 49.73 6.45 32.59
N GLN A 129 48.87 5.59 32.05
CA GLN A 129 48.70 5.37 30.63
C GLN A 129 47.21 5.41 30.27
N THR A 130 46.91 6.09 29.18
CA THR A 130 45.56 6.20 28.63
C THR A 130 45.48 5.44 27.32
N PHE A 131 44.47 4.59 27.18
CA PHE A 131 44.21 3.82 25.97
C PHE A 131 42.71 3.71 25.70
N ILE A 132 42.34 3.40 24.47
CA ILE A 132 40.95 3.24 24.05
C ILE A 132 40.68 1.75 23.85
N VAL A 133 39.60 1.28 24.44
CA VAL A 133 39.05 -0.05 24.23
C VAL A 133 37.84 0.06 23.33
N GLU A 134 37.79 -0.78 22.31
CA GLU A 134 36.70 -0.84 21.34
C GLU A 134 35.80 -2.05 21.63
N PHE A 135 34.53 -1.78 21.93
CA PHE A 135 33.50 -2.79 22.12
C PHE A 135 32.67 -2.92 20.85
N VAL A 136 32.68 -4.11 20.23
CA VAL A 136 31.86 -4.44 19.06
C VAL A 136 30.51 -4.98 19.54
N ILE A 137 29.42 -4.37 19.08
CA ILE A 137 28.06 -4.81 19.38
C ILE A 137 27.66 -5.90 18.38
N GLN A 138 27.37 -7.09 18.89
CA GLN A 138 26.76 -8.17 18.13
C GLN A 138 25.29 -8.32 18.53
N HIS A 139 24.43 -8.56 17.56
CA HIS A 139 23.03 -8.77 17.83
C HIS A 139 22.77 -10.22 18.22
N GLN A 140 22.07 -10.40 19.33
CA GLN A 140 21.58 -11.70 19.79
C GLN A 140 20.19 -11.49 20.39
N MET A 141 19.21 -12.27 19.96
CA MET A 141 17.87 -12.21 20.57
C MET A 141 17.91 -12.83 21.97
N CYS A 142 17.24 -12.18 22.92
CA CYS A 142 17.01 -12.78 24.23
C CYS A 142 15.95 -13.88 24.12
N ASP A 143 16.00 -14.86 25.03
CA ASP A 143 15.06 -15.99 25.03
C ASP A 143 13.59 -15.56 25.14
N ALA A 144 13.33 -14.40 25.75
CA ALA A 144 11.99 -13.82 25.84
C ALA A 144 11.49 -13.30 24.48
N CYS A 145 12.29 -12.48 23.79
CA CYS A 145 11.96 -11.96 22.45
C CYS A 145 11.92 -13.08 21.40
N HIS A 146 12.81 -14.06 21.50
CA HIS A 146 12.80 -15.23 20.63
C HIS A 146 11.51 -16.07 20.79
N ARG A 147 10.92 -16.11 21.99
CA ARG A 147 9.65 -16.80 22.24
C ARG A 147 8.43 -15.96 21.87
N SER A 148 8.50 -14.64 21.94
CA SER A 148 7.38 -13.76 21.52
C SER A 148 7.25 -13.67 20.00
N GLU A 149 8.36 -13.78 19.25
CA GLU A 149 8.32 -13.81 17.78
C GLU A 149 7.94 -15.19 17.21
N ALA A 150 7.96 -16.25 18.03
CA ALA A 150 7.40 -17.53 17.63
C ALA A 150 5.87 -17.42 17.54
N GLN A 151 5.31 -17.57 16.33
CA GLN A 151 3.87 -17.51 16.08
C GLN A 151 3.07 -18.38 17.09
N ASP A 152 2.01 -17.81 17.68
CA ASP A 152 1.09 -18.44 18.64
C ASP A 152 1.65 -18.87 20.01
N TYR A 153 2.77 -18.30 20.47
CA TYR A 153 3.26 -18.58 21.83
C TYR A 153 2.43 -17.90 22.94
N TRP A 154 1.78 -18.71 23.78
CA TRP A 154 1.11 -18.28 25.03
C TRP A 154 1.29 -19.33 26.12
N ARG A 155 1.33 -18.90 27.39
CA ARG A 155 1.41 -19.81 28.55
C ARG A 155 0.11 -19.92 29.32
N ALA A 156 -0.69 -18.86 29.35
CA ALA A 156 -1.99 -18.86 30.01
C ALA A 156 -3.08 -18.32 29.08
N LEU A 157 -4.28 -18.89 29.20
CA LEU A 157 -5.46 -18.55 28.42
C LEU A 157 -6.63 -18.32 29.38
N VAL A 158 -7.35 -17.21 29.22
CA VAL A 158 -8.60 -16.92 29.93
C VAL A 158 -9.75 -16.90 28.94
N GLN A 159 -10.69 -17.82 29.10
CA GLN A 159 -11.86 -17.97 28.24
C GLN A 159 -13.08 -17.42 28.97
N VAL A 160 -13.66 -16.34 28.48
CA VAL A 160 -14.87 -15.74 29.06
C VAL A 160 -16.06 -16.13 28.22
N ARG A 161 -17.09 -16.73 28.82
CA ARG A 161 -18.31 -17.18 28.14
C ARG A 161 -19.58 -16.75 28.88
N GLN A 162 -20.60 -16.36 28.12
CA GLN A 162 -21.94 -16.12 28.65
C GLN A 162 -23.00 -16.87 27.84
N ARG A 163 -23.68 -17.82 28.47
CA ARG A 163 -24.73 -18.66 27.85
C ARG A 163 -26.12 -18.02 27.99
N ALA A 164 -26.29 -16.81 27.48
CA ALA A 164 -27.55 -16.07 27.54
C ALA A 164 -28.03 -15.62 26.15
N ASN A 165 -29.35 -15.53 25.98
CA ASN A 165 -29.98 -15.05 24.75
C ASN A 165 -29.76 -13.54 24.55
N ASN A 166 -29.56 -12.79 25.64
CA ASN A 166 -29.22 -11.36 25.63
C ASN A 166 -27.81 -11.17 26.23
N ARG A 167 -26.98 -10.38 25.55
CA ARG A 167 -25.56 -10.16 25.87
C ARG A 167 -25.26 -8.78 26.47
N LYS A 168 -26.25 -8.05 26.97
CA LYS A 168 -26.08 -6.74 27.67
C LYS A 168 -24.96 -6.73 28.72
N THR A 169 -24.90 -7.75 29.58
CA THR A 169 -23.88 -7.90 30.62
C THR A 169 -22.47 -8.15 30.07
N PHE A 170 -22.38 -8.70 28.86
CA PHE A 170 -21.12 -8.90 28.15
C PHE A 170 -20.57 -7.56 27.63
N TYR A 171 -21.43 -6.73 27.03
CA TYR A 171 -21.09 -5.36 26.64
C TYR A 171 -20.67 -4.52 27.85
N TYR A 172 -21.35 -4.69 28.97
CA TYR A 172 -20.98 -4.05 30.23
C TYR A 172 -19.56 -4.45 30.69
N LEU A 173 -19.20 -5.74 30.58
CA LEU A 173 -17.86 -6.23 30.92
C LEU A 173 -16.77 -5.62 30.03
N GLU A 174 -17.02 -5.52 28.73
CA GLU A 174 -16.08 -4.89 27.78
C GLU A 174 -15.76 -3.45 28.21
N GLN A 175 -16.78 -2.65 28.53
CA GLN A 175 -16.59 -1.26 28.96
C GLN A 175 -15.81 -1.16 30.28
N LEU A 176 -16.03 -2.08 31.21
CA LEU A 176 -15.26 -2.13 32.46
C LEU A 176 -13.79 -2.51 32.23
N ILE A 177 -13.53 -3.45 31.31
CA ILE A 177 -12.16 -3.84 30.93
C ILE A 177 -11.40 -2.65 30.32
N LEU A 178 -12.07 -1.86 29.47
CA LEU A 178 -11.50 -0.65 28.86
C LEU A 178 -11.25 0.44 29.91
N LYS A 179 -12.24 0.73 30.76
CA LYS A 179 -12.12 1.74 31.83
C LYS A 179 -10.96 1.46 32.79
N HIS A 180 -10.79 0.20 33.20
CA HIS A 180 -9.72 -0.20 34.11
C HIS A 180 -8.44 -0.66 33.41
N LYS A 181 -8.36 -0.56 32.08
CA LYS A 181 -7.22 -0.98 31.25
C LYS A 181 -6.72 -2.40 31.55
N ALA A 182 -7.64 -3.32 31.84
CA ALA A 182 -7.28 -4.69 32.26
C ALA A 182 -6.68 -5.56 31.12
N HIS A 183 -6.77 -5.09 29.87
CA HIS A 183 -6.35 -5.80 28.66
C HIS A 183 -4.91 -5.48 28.19
N GLU A 184 -4.24 -4.48 28.76
CA GLU A 184 -2.90 -4.03 28.30
C GLU A 184 -1.83 -5.13 28.26
N ASN A 185 -1.90 -6.10 29.20
CA ASN A 185 -0.92 -7.18 29.31
C ASN A 185 -1.29 -8.44 28.49
N THR A 186 -2.27 -8.33 27.60
CA THR A 186 -2.69 -9.46 26.74
C THR A 186 -1.79 -9.53 25.50
N LEU A 187 -1.46 -10.74 25.07
CA LEU A 187 -0.74 -10.98 23.80
C LEU A 187 -1.67 -10.86 22.58
N GLY A 188 -2.97 -11.03 22.81
CA GLY A 188 -4.00 -10.99 21.81
C GLY A 188 -5.35 -11.41 22.38
N ILE A 189 -6.41 -11.05 21.66
CA ILE A 189 -7.80 -11.36 21.99
C ILE A 189 -8.40 -12.03 20.75
N LYS A 190 -9.00 -13.22 20.91
CA LYS A 190 -9.68 -13.91 19.79
C LYS A 190 -11.17 -14.07 20.11
N PRO A 191 -12.08 -13.71 19.19
CA PRO A 191 -13.50 -13.96 19.37
C PRO A 191 -13.81 -15.46 19.21
N LYS A 192 -14.69 -15.98 20.05
CA LYS A 192 -15.19 -17.35 20.01
C LYS A 192 -16.68 -17.37 20.29
N HIS A 193 -17.34 -18.49 19.97
CA HIS A 193 -18.77 -18.65 20.24
C HIS A 193 -19.08 -18.35 21.72
N ASP A 194 -20.04 -17.46 21.94
CA ASP A 194 -20.50 -16.96 23.25
C ASP A 194 -19.46 -16.23 24.12
N GLY A 195 -18.37 -15.69 23.54
CA GLY A 195 -17.50 -14.74 24.24
C GLY A 195 -16.09 -14.57 23.67
N LEU A 196 -15.11 -14.31 24.54
CA LEU A 196 -13.75 -13.90 24.14
C LEU A 196 -12.67 -14.77 24.81
N ASP A 197 -11.57 -14.98 24.10
CA ASP A 197 -10.37 -15.66 24.59
C ASP A 197 -9.20 -14.67 24.70
N PHE A 198 -8.67 -14.49 25.92
CA PHE A 198 -7.53 -13.62 26.22
C PHE A 198 -6.25 -14.46 26.42
N PHE A 199 -5.22 -14.14 25.66
CA PHE A 199 -3.94 -14.85 25.69
C PHE A 199 -2.90 -14.10 26.53
N TYR A 200 -2.16 -14.82 27.38
CA TYR A 200 -1.15 -14.23 28.27
C TYR A 200 0.18 -15.00 28.23
N ALA A 201 1.28 -14.25 28.34
CA ALA A 201 2.64 -14.79 28.40
C ALA A 201 2.98 -15.44 29.75
N THR A 202 2.34 -15.00 30.83
CA THR A 202 2.58 -15.51 32.20
C THR A 202 1.26 -15.89 32.88
N GLU A 203 1.33 -16.82 33.83
CA GLU A 203 0.14 -17.21 34.61
C GLU A 203 -0.34 -16.09 35.55
N ASN A 204 0.59 -15.33 36.13
CA ASN A 204 0.27 -14.27 37.09
C ASN A 204 -0.59 -13.16 36.44
N THR A 205 -0.29 -12.79 35.20
CA THR A 205 -1.10 -11.79 34.47
C THR A 205 -2.49 -12.32 34.14
N ALA A 206 -2.61 -13.59 33.76
CA ALA A 206 -3.92 -14.23 33.56
C ALA A 206 -4.74 -14.29 34.85
N ARG A 207 -4.12 -14.59 36.00
CA ARG A 207 -4.79 -14.63 37.30
C ARG A 207 -5.34 -13.25 37.70
N LYS A 208 -4.59 -12.17 37.47
CA LYS A 208 -5.07 -10.80 37.69
C LYS A 208 -6.35 -10.49 36.89
N MET A 209 -6.45 -10.98 35.66
CA MET A 209 -7.66 -10.82 34.84
C MET A 209 -8.83 -11.61 35.43
N VAL A 210 -8.60 -12.83 35.90
CA VAL A 210 -9.65 -13.64 36.57
C VAL A 210 -10.15 -12.94 37.82
N ASP A 211 -9.23 -12.43 38.66
CA ASP A 211 -9.57 -11.71 39.90
C ASP A 211 -10.36 -10.43 39.60
N PHE A 212 -9.98 -9.70 38.53
CA PHE A 212 -10.73 -8.54 38.03
C PHE A 212 -12.16 -8.92 37.64
N VAL A 213 -12.35 -9.90 36.77
CA VAL A 213 -13.70 -10.32 36.34
C VAL A 213 -14.55 -10.79 37.53
N GLN A 214 -13.95 -11.49 38.49
CA GLN A 214 -14.63 -11.94 39.70
C GLN A 214 -15.12 -10.79 40.60
N SER A 215 -14.42 -9.66 40.60
CA SER A 215 -14.80 -8.47 41.37
C SER A 215 -15.94 -7.68 40.75
N VAL A 216 -16.11 -7.75 39.42
CA VAL A 216 -17.08 -6.93 38.68
C VAL A 216 -18.36 -7.68 38.33
N LEU A 217 -18.31 -9.01 38.13
CA LEU A 217 -19.44 -9.83 37.70
C LEU A 217 -19.54 -11.16 38.47
N PRO A 218 -20.76 -11.72 38.65
CA PRO A 218 -20.94 -13.06 39.19
C PRO A 218 -20.49 -14.09 38.16
N ILE A 219 -19.35 -14.73 38.44
CA ILE A 219 -18.78 -15.75 37.58
C ILE A 219 -18.57 -17.09 38.31
N LYS A 220 -18.44 -18.15 37.52
CA LYS A 220 -17.87 -19.43 37.90
C LYS A 220 -16.57 -19.63 37.14
N CYS A 221 -15.46 -19.79 37.85
CA CYS A 221 -14.14 -20.00 37.26
C CYS A 221 -13.66 -21.44 37.48
N GLN A 222 -13.15 -22.07 36.43
CA GLN A 222 -12.48 -23.37 36.47
C GLN A 222 -11.04 -23.22 35.98
N HIS A 223 -10.09 -23.82 36.69
CA HIS A 223 -8.66 -23.78 36.34
C HIS A 223 -8.17 -25.18 35.94
N SER A 224 -7.47 -25.24 34.81
CA SER A 224 -6.84 -26.46 34.30
C SER A 224 -5.42 -26.19 33.80
N LYS A 225 -4.58 -27.21 33.81
CA LYS A 225 -3.21 -27.14 33.28
C LYS A 225 -2.91 -28.33 32.39
N LYS A 226 -2.20 -28.09 31.28
CA LYS A 226 -1.73 -29.09 30.32
C LYS A 226 -0.20 -29.09 30.32
N LEU A 227 0.42 -30.24 30.56
CA LEU A 227 1.86 -30.40 30.44
C LEU A 227 2.25 -30.39 28.96
N ILE A 228 3.24 -29.57 28.60
CA ILE A 228 3.80 -29.51 27.24
C ILE A 228 5.11 -30.27 27.18
N SER A 229 6.03 -29.93 28.08
CA SER A 229 7.35 -30.53 28.11
C SER A 229 7.88 -30.59 29.54
N HIS A 230 8.79 -31.53 29.78
CA HIS A 230 9.51 -31.70 31.04
C HIS A 230 10.98 -31.79 30.70
N ASP A 231 11.79 -30.90 31.27
CA ASP A 231 13.23 -31.00 31.18
C ASP A 231 13.73 -31.93 32.29
N ILE A 232 14.21 -33.10 31.89
CA ILE A 232 14.69 -34.14 32.80
C ILE A 232 16.00 -33.76 33.51
N HIS A 233 16.78 -32.83 32.96
CA HIS A 233 18.07 -32.43 33.53
C HIS A 233 17.90 -31.39 34.64
N SER A 234 16.94 -30.48 34.46
CA SER A 234 16.63 -29.42 35.44
C SER A 234 15.39 -29.72 36.30
N ASN A 235 14.67 -30.79 36.00
CA ASN A 235 13.37 -31.16 36.58
C ASN A 235 12.33 -30.01 36.50
N ILE A 236 12.42 -29.19 35.45
CA ILE A 236 11.50 -28.07 35.19
C ILE A 236 10.40 -28.53 34.24
N TYR A 237 9.16 -28.27 34.63
CA TYR A 237 7.97 -28.62 33.83
C TYR A 237 7.40 -27.37 33.16
N ASN A 238 7.10 -27.48 31.87
CA ASN A 238 6.44 -26.45 31.10
C ASN A 238 4.95 -26.77 30.95
N TYR A 239 4.11 -25.98 31.62
CA TYR A 239 2.65 -26.11 31.56
C TYR A 239 2.03 -24.95 30.76
N LYS A 240 0.92 -25.26 30.07
CA LYS A 240 -0.07 -24.29 29.62
C LYS A 240 -1.24 -24.26 30.60
N PHE A 241 -1.67 -23.09 31.00
CA PHE A 241 -2.78 -22.87 31.93
C PHE A 241 -4.01 -22.38 31.19
N THR A 242 -5.18 -22.87 31.59
CA THR A 242 -6.46 -22.44 31.01
C THR A 242 -7.45 -22.17 32.13
N TYR A 243 -7.97 -20.95 32.13
CA TYR A 243 -9.02 -20.46 33.02
C TYR A 243 -10.32 -20.34 32.22
N SER A 244 -11.33 -21.12 32.57
CA SER A 244 -12.66 -21.06 31.96
C SER A 244 -13.60 -20.29 32.89
N ILE A 245 -14.06 -19.13 32.44
CA ILE A 245 -14.95 -18.23 33.15
C ILE A 245 -16.34 -18.32 32.50
N GLU A 246 -17.33 -18.71 33.30
CA GLU A 246 -18.74 -18.72 32.92
C GLU A 246 -19.49 -17.63 33.68
N ILE A 247 -20.01 -16.63 32.95
CA ILE A 247 -20.84 -15.55 33.48
C ILE A 247 -22.27 -16.08 33.66
N VAL A 248 -22.95 -15.65 34.72
CA VAL A 248 -24.35 -16.00 34.97
C VAL A 248 -25.24 -15.65 33.76
N PRO A 249 -26.08 -16.59 33.27
CA PRO A 249 -26.91 -16.39 32.08
C PRO A 249 -28.20 -15.58 32.35
N VAL A 250 -28.08 -14.45 33.06
CA VAL A 250 -29.19 -13.58 33.42
C VAL A 250 -28.82 -12.13 33.12
N SER A 251 -29.73 -11.39 32.46
CA SER A 251 -29.55 -9.99 32.08
C SER A 251 -30.53 -9.07 32.81
N LYS A 252 -30.25 -7.76 32.78
CA LYS A 252 -31.20 -6.71 33.20
C LYS A 252 -32.54 -6.87 32.45
N ASP A 253 -33.64 -6.52 33.10
CA ASP A 253 -35.02 -6.55 32.57
C ASP A 253 -35.58 -7.96 32.26
N SER A 254 -34.88 -9.00 32.71
CA SER A 254 -35.34 -10.40 32.56
C SER A 254 -36.19 -10.80 33.76
N VAL A 255 -37.30 -11.51 33.51
CA VAL A 255 -38.14 -12.08 34.58
C VAL A 255 -37.69 -13.49 34.88
N VAL A 256 -37.51 -13.79 36.17
CA VAL A 256 -36.99 -15.08 36.66
C VAL A 256 -37.98 -15.71 37.63
N CYS A 257 -38.07 -17.04 37.63
CA CYS A 257 -38.75 -17.78 38.70
C CYS A 257 -37.74 -18.46 39.61
N LEU A 258 -37.76 -18.08 40.88
CA LEU A 258 -36.89 -18.62 41.91
C LEU A 258 -37.44 -19.96 42.43
N PRO A 259 -36.57 -20.94 42.72
CA PRO A 259 -36.98 -22.16 43.42
C PRO A 259 -37.55 -21.83 44.82
N LYS A 260 -38.59 -22.55 45.26
CA LYS A 260 -39.24 -22.34 46.58
C LYS A 260 -38.27 -22.38 47.77
N LYS A 261 -37.18 -23.15 47.69
CA LYS A 261 -36.15 -23.17 48.74
C LYS A 261 -35.34 -21.87 48.79
N LEU A 262 -35.07 -21.29 47.62
CA LEU A 262 -34.32 -20.04 47.49
C LEU A 262 -35.18 -18.85 47.93
N THR A 263 -36.48 -18.83 47.60
CA THR A 263 -37.38 -17.75 48.03
C THR A 263 -37.42 -17.61 49.56
N HIS A 264 -37.51 -18.73 50.29
CA HIS A 264 -37.47 -18.72 51.76
C HIS A 264 -36.12 -18.24 52.32
N GLN A 265 -35.00 -18.59 51.67
CA GLN A 265 -33.67 -18.09 52.07
C GLN A 265 -33.52 -16.58 51.86
N LEU A 266 -34.20 -16.04 50.85
CA LEU A 266 -34.15 -14.63 50.45
C LEU A 266 -35.26 -13.77 51.11
N GLY A 267 -35.70 -14.14 52.32
CA GLY A 267 -36.70 -13.38 53.07
C GLY A 267 -38.13 -13.57 52.56
N SER A 268 -38.46 -14.79 52.12
CA SER A 268 -39.77 -15.17 51.56
C SER A 268 -40.26 -14.24 50.45
N ILE A 269 -39.34 -13.82 49.57
CA ILE A 269 -39.66 -13.02 48.38
C ILE A 269 -40.57 -13.82 47.43
N SER A 270 -41.37 -13.11 46.62
CA SER A 270 -42.19 -13.72 45.56
C SER A 270 -41.33 -14.63 44.66
N PRO A 271 -41.84 -15.82 44.26
CA PRO A 271 -41.14 -16.69 43.32
C PRO A 271 -40.85 -16.00 41.97
N ILE A 272 -41.73 -15.12 41.50
CA ILE A 272 -41.53 -14.35 40.26
C ILE A 272 -40.90 -13.01 40.62
N CYS A 273 -39.69 -12.77 40.11
CA CYS A 273 -38.91 -11.56 40.38
C CYS A 273 -38.39 -10.95 39.07
N LEU A 274 -38.18 -9.64 39.09
CA LEU A 274 -37.50 -8.92 38.01
C LEU A 274 -36.02 -8.74 38.34
N VAL A 275 -35.15 -8.92 37.35
CA VAL A 275 -33.73 -8.62 37.48
C VAL A 275 -33.51 -7.13 37.22
N SER A 276 -33.26 -6.37 38.29
CA SER A 276 -33.08 -4.92 38.20
C SER A 276 -31.71 -4.53 37.66
N ARG A 277 -30.65 -5.23 38.11
CA ARG A 277 -29.27 -5.01 37.63
C ARG A 277 -28.38 -6.21 37.96
N VAL A 278 -27.30 -6.36 37.20
CA VAL A 278 -26.26 -7.38 37.43
C VAL A 278 -24.94 -6.66 37.61
N THR A 279 -24.39 -6.71 38.83
CA THR A 279 -23.06 -6.16 39.18
C THR A 279 -22.17 -7.29 39.63
N SER A 280 -21.46 -7.20 40.76
CA SER A 280 -20.78 -8.34 41.41
C SER A 280 -21.78 -9.36 41.99
N THR A 281 -23.01 -8.92 42.25
CA THR A 281 -24.16 -9.75 42.65
C THR A 281 -25.36 -9.45 41.75
N ILE A 282 -26.33 -10.36 41.75
CA ILE A 282 -27.57 -10.24 40.95
C ILE A 282 -28.62 -9.58 41.83
N HIS A 283 -29.15 -8.44 41.40
CA HIS A 283 -30.15 -7.68 42.15
C HIS A 283 -31.55 -7.99 41.62
N LEU A 284 -32.41 -8.49 42.49
CA LEU A 284 -33.79 -8.86 42.20
C LEU A 284 -34.76 -7.91 42.89
N ILE A 285 -35.89 -7.62 42.23
CA ILE A 285 -36.99 -6.84 42.79
C ILE A 285 -38.32 -7.56 42.58
N ASP A 286 -39.15 -7.57 43.63
CA ASP A 286 -40.55 -7.99 43.56
C ASP A 286 -41.45 -6.76 43.32
N PRO A 287 -42.17 -6.68 42.19
CA PRO A 287 -43.04 -5.54 41.89
C PRO A 287 -44.30 -5.48 42.76
N ASN A 288 -44.71 -6.58 43.41
CA ASN A 288 -45.92 -6.61 44.22
C ASN A 288 -45.70 -6.01 45.62
N THR A 289 -44.52 -6.24 46.19
CA THR A 289 -44.18 -5.83 47.57
C THR A 289 -43.09 -4.77 47.66
N GLY A 290 -42.32 -4.57 46.57
CA GLY A 290 -41.14 -3.70 46.56
C GLY A 290 -39.92 -4.27 47.26
N GLN A 291 -39.96 -5.55 47.66
CA GLN A 291 -38.83 -6.24 48.27
C GLN A 291 -37.68 -6.40 47.27
N VAL A 292 -36.46 -6.10 47.72
CA VAL A 292 -35.23 -6.27 46.95
C VAL A 292 -34.32 -7.31 47.58
N CYS A 293 -33.59 -8.03 46.75
CA CYS A 293 -32.67 -9.06 47.20
C CYS A 293 -31.40 -9.12 46.33
N ASP A 294 -30.26 -9.28 46.99
CA ASP A 294 -28.95 -9.41 46.34
C ASP A 294 -28.49 -10.86 46.41
N LEU A 295 -28.32 -11.49 45.24
CA LEU A 295 -27.92 -12.88 45.11
C LEU A 295 -26.45 -12.99 44.69
N SER A 296 -25.65 -13.63 45.54
CA SER A 296 -24.23 -13.88 45.25
C SER A 296 -24.02 -15.01 44.24
N SER A 297 -22.91 -14.97 43.50
CA SER A 297 -22.53 -16.01 42.52
C SER A 297 -22.56 -17.42 43.12
N THR A 298 -22.04 -17.60 44.34
CA THR A 298 -21.97 -18.92 44.99
C THR A 298 -23.34 -19.51 45.30
N VAL A 299 -24.31 -18.67 45.66
CA VAL A 299 -25.69 -19.11 45.93
C VAL A 299 -26.42 -19.40 44.62
N TYR A 300 -26.22 -18.57 43.58
CA TYR A 300 -26.78 -18.82 42.26
C TYR A 300 -26.34 -20.18 41.70
N TRP A 301 -25.04 -20.50 41.70
CA TRP A 301 -24.56 -21.77 41.16
C TRP A 301 -24.95 -23.01 41.99
N ARG A 302 -25.40 -22.84 43.24
CA ARG A 302 -26.01 -23.92 44.04
C ARG A 302 -27.48 -24.15 43.69
N HIS A 303 -28.19 -23.09 43.31
CA HIS A 303 -29.60 -23.10 42.93
C HIS A 303 -29.80 -22.36 41.60
N PRO A 304 -29.29 -22.90 40.48
CA PRO A 304 -29.32 -22.19 39.21
C PRO A 304 -30.76 -22.08 38.70
N PHE A 305 -31.08 -20.93 38.13
CA PHE A 305 -32.34 -20.65 37.44
C PHE A 305 -32.07 -19.86 36.16
N THR A 306 -32.93 -20.04 35.17
CA THR A 306 -32.89 -19.36 33.88
C THR A 306 -33.99 -18.29 33.80
N PRO A 307 -33.82 -17.26 32.94
CA PRO A 307 -34.90 -16.31 32.69
C PRO A 307 -36.09 -17.00 32.02
N ILE A 308 -37.30 -16.70 32.49
CA ILE A 308 -38.55 -17.17 31.92
C ILE A 308 -38.93 -16.34 30.70
N CYS A 309 -38.83 -15.02 30.83
CA CYS A 309 -39.07 -14.08 29.75
C CYS A 309 -37.78 -13.31 29.45
N ASN A 310 -37.44 -13.25 28.16
CA ASN A 310 -36.28 -12.49 27.68
C ASN A 310 -36.72 -11.09 27.22
N PRO A 311 -35.87 -10.05 27.31
CA PRO A 311 -36.19 -8.68 26.90
C PRO A 311 -36.77 -8.53 25.48
N LYS A 312 -36.44 -9.45 24.56
CA LYS A 312 -37.01 -9.50 23.19
C LYS A 312 -38.52 -9.76 23.14
N GLN A 313 -39.13 -10.26 24.22
CA GLN A 313 -40.57 -10.56 24.31
C GLN A 313 -41.38 -9.43 24.94
N LEU A 314 -40.78 -8.27 25.20
CA LEU A 314 -41.48 -7.12 25.77
C LEU A 314 -42.49 -6.54 24.79
N VAL A 315 -43.70 -6.27 25.27
CA VAL A 315 -44.83 -5.71 24.52
C VAL A 315 -45.18 -4.33 25.07
N GLU A 316 -45.59 -3.43 24.18
CA GLU A 316 -46.04 -2.08 24.51
C GLU A 316 -47.48 -2.08 25.06
N TYR A 317 -47.65 -1.45 26.21
CA TYR A 317 -48.91 -1.21 26.89
C TYR A 317 -49.09 0.27 27.16
N THR A 318 -50.29 0.79 27.01
CA THR A 318 -50.66 2.17 27.34
C THR A 318 -51.32 2.18 28.72
N VAL A 319 -50.84 3.07 29.60
CA VAL A 319 -51.38 3.25 30.95
C VAL A 319 -52.67 4.06 30.88
N MET A 320 -53.78 3.47 31.32
CA MET A 320 -55.09 4.13 31.36
C MET A 320 -55.27 4.90 32.67
N ASP A 321 -54.91 4.27 33.79
CA ASP A 321 -55.01 4.86 35.12
C ASP A 321 -53.95 4.28 36.07
N ILE A 322 -53.57 5.05 37.09
CA ILE A 322 -52.58 4.67 38.10
C ILE A 322 -52.95 5.20 39.49
N ASP A 323 -53.00 4.29 40.47
CA ASP A 323 -53.23 4.62 41.88
C ASP A 323 -52.03 4.21 42.74
N ILE A 324 -51.48 5.16 43.50
CA ILE A 324 -50.29 4.93 44.32
C ILE A 324 -50.72 4.34 45.67
N LEU A 325 -50.20 3.16 46.00
CA LEU A 325 -50.53 2.47 47.24
C LEU A 325 -50.04 3.24 48.47
N LYS A 326 -50.97 3.55 49.37
CA LYS A 326 -50.66 4.18 50.66
C LYS A 326 -50.03 3.14 51.60
N GLU A 327 -49.29 3.62 52.60
CA GLU A 327 -48.47 2.76 53.47
C GLU A 327 -49.28 1.69 54.23
N HIS A 328 -50.56 1.93 54.52
CA HIS A 328 -51.46 0.97 55.17
C HIS A 328 -52.02 -0.11 54.22
N GLU A 329 -51.93 0.08 52.90
CA GLU A 329 -52.40 -0.85 51.87
C GLU A 329 -51.27 -1.77 51.37
N LYS A 330 -50.02 -1.49 51.78
CA LYS A 330 -48.86 -2.31 51.45
C LYS A 330 -48.90 -3.62 52.24
N LYS A 331 -48.79 -4.74 51.52
CA LYS A 331 -48.67 -6.08 52.13
C LYS A 331 -47.34 -6.18 52.87
N THR A 332 -47.38 -6.15 54.20
CA THR A 332 -46.23 -6.43 55.06
C THR A 332 -46.44 -7.76 55.77
N PHE A 333 -45.40 -8.60 55.81
CA PHE A 333 -45.47 -9.92 56.43
C PHE A 333 -44.25 -10.19 57.33
N PRO A 334 -44.41 -10.97 58.41
CA PRO A 334 -43.31 -11.29 59.31
C PRO A 334 -42.21 -12.08 58.57
N GLY A 335 -40.98 -11.57 58.61
CA GLY A 335 -39.83 -12.14 57.90
C GLY A 335 -39.58 -11.56 56.49
N GLN A 336 -40.29 -10.50 56.11
CA GLN A 336 -40.04 -9.74 54.88
C GLN A 336 -38.62 -9.15 54.88
N GLY A 337 -37.93 -9.28 53.75
CA GLY A 337 -36.60 -8.72 53.54
C GLY A 337 -36.59 -7.21 53.32
N VAL A 338 -35.46 -6.69 52.84
CA VAL A 338 -35.28 -5.24 52.60
C VAL A 338 -36.23 -4.76 51.51
N VAL A 339 -36.94 -3.66 51.75
CA VAL A 339 -37.81 -3.00 50.78
C VAL A 339 -37.07 -1.81 50.15
N SER A 340 -37.26 -1.61 48.84
CA SER A 340 -36.57 -0.55 48.11
C SER A 340 -37.13 0.84 48.42
N ASN A 341 -36.25 1.78 48.79
CA ASN A 341 -36.61 3.19 48.96
C ASN A 341 -36.74 3.98 47.65
N LYS A 342 -36.19 3.46 46.53
CA LYS A 342 -36.23 4.11 45.21
C LYS A 342 -37.57 3.93 44.50
N HIS A 343 -38.27 2.82 44.75
CA HIS A 343 -39.41 2.38 43.97
C HIS A 343 -40.70 2.59 44.76
N VAL A 344 -41.75 3.07 44.09
CA VAL A 344 -43.07 3.29 44.67
C VAL A 344 -44.02 2.29 44.03
N ILE A 345 -44.72 1.52 44.88
CA ILE A 345 -45.67 0.52 44.42
C ILE A 345 -47.00 1.20 44.09
N ALA A 346 -47.54 0.90 42.92
CA ALA A 346 -48.82 1.43 42.45
C ALA A 346 -49.66 0.32 41.79
N ASP A 347 -50.98 0.45 41.91
CA ASP A 347 -51.96 -0.31 41.12
C ASP A 347 -52.16 0.42 39.79
N VAL A 348 -52.06 -0.31 38.67
CA VAL A 348 -52.11 0.25 37.32
C VAL A 348 -53.09 -0.51 36.45
N TRP A 349 -53.86 0.23 35.67
CA TRP A 349 -54.74 -0.30 34.63
C TRP A 349 -54.13 -0.03 33.27
N VAL A 350 -53.83 -1.10 32.52
CA VAL A 350 -53.15 -1.02 31.23
C VAL A 350 -53.96 -1.68 30.12
N VAL A 351 -53.83 -1.15 28.91
CA VAL A 351 -54.34 -1.76 27.66
C VAL A 351 -53.15 -1.96 26.73
N LYS A 352 -53.13 -3.05 25.97
CA LYS A 352 -52.07 -3.30 24.99
C LYS A 352 -52.14 -2.24 23.90
N SER A 353 -51.01 -1.60 23.57
CA SER A 353 -51.00 -0.44 22.67
C SER A 353 -51.48 -0.76 21.23
N SER A 354 -51.39 -2.02 20.79
CA SER A 354 -51.92 -2.49 19.50
C SER A 354 -53.45 -2.65 19.48
N GLU A 355 -54.09 -2.72 20.64
CA GLU A 355 -55.54 -2.89 20.80
C GLU A 355 -56.24 -1.59 21.21
N LEU A 356 -55.47 -0.49 21.25
CA LEU A 356 -55.96 0.84 21.59
C LEU A 356 -56.97 1.32 20.53
N GLY A 357 -58.23 1.51 20.93
CA GLY A 357 -59.33 1.90 20.04
C GLY A 357 -60.39 0.81 19.84
N HIS A 358 -60.18 -0.40 20.35
CA HIS A 358 -61.21 -1.42 20.52
C HIS A 358 -61.85 -1.32 21.93
N ASP A 359 -63.12 -1.73 22.07
CA ASP A 359 -63.81 -1.82 23.38
C ASP A 359 -63.26 -3.01 24.20
N VAL A 360 -62.03 -2.86 24.71
CA VAL A 360 -61.33 -3.87 25.53
C VAL A 360 -61.21 -3.37 26.96
N ASN A 361 -61.55 -4.23 27.93
CA ASN A 361 -61.40 -3.90 29.35
C ASN A 361 -59.92 -3.76 29.73
N PRO A 362 -59.54 -2.75 30.53
CA PRO A 362 -58.16 -2.59 30.97
C PRO A 362 -57.75 -3.72 31.93
N ILE A 363 -56.52 -4.21 31.77
CA ILE A 363 -55.91 -5.25 32.61
C ILE A 363 -55.31 -4.59 33.85
N HIS A 364 -55.62 -5.12 35.03
CA HIS A 364 -55.08 -4.64 36.31
C HIS A 364 -53.76 -5.35 36.64
N THR A 365 -52.75 -4.59 37.07
CA THR A 365 -51.49 -5.14 37.58
C THR A 365 -50.81 -4.21 38.59
N LYS A 366 -49.96 -4.76 39.45
CA LYS A 366 -49.13 -4.00 40.39
C LYS A 366 -47.75 -3.76 39.80
N THR A 367 -47.22 -2.56 40.00
CA THR A 367 -45.90 -2.20 39.48
C THR A 367 -45.04 -1.46 40.50
N HIS A 368 -43.73 -1.61 40.34
CA HIS A 368 -42.69 -0.87 41.06
C HIS A 368 -42.39 0.51 40.43
N LEU A 369 -43.00 0.81 39.28
CA LEU A 369 -42.76 2.03 38.49
C LEU A 369 -43.69 3.20 38.87
N GLY A 370 -44.37 3.15 40.02
CA GLY A 370 -45.38 4.16 40.41
C GLY A 370 -44.85 5.59 40.58
N HIS A 371 -43.54 5.76 40.71
CA HIS A 371 -42.88 7.06 40.78
C HIS A 371 -42.56 7.67 39.41
N ILE A 372 -42.64 6.89 38.33
CA ILE A 372 -42.28 7.32 36.96
C ILE A 372 -43.51 7.41 36.06
N LEU A 373 -44.48 6.51 36.24
CA LEU A 373 -45.64 6.38 35.36
C LEU A 373 -46.73 7.43 35.63
N LYS A 374 -47.34 7.91 34.56
CA LYS A 374 -48.52 8.77 34.53
C LYS A 374 -49.57 8.17 33.57
N PRO A 375 -50.87 8.50 33.75
CA PRO A 375 -51.89 8.14 32.76
C PRO A 375 -51.54 8.68 31.37
N GLY A 376 -51.68 7.83 30.35
CA GLY A 376 -51.30 8.12 28.96
C GLY A 376 -49.87 7.73 28.57
N ASP A 377 -49.02 7.36 29.52
CA ASP A 377 -47.67 6.86 29.22
C ASP A 377 -47.70 5.46 28.59
N THR A 378 -46.73 5.18 27.72
CA THR A 378 -46.47 3.82 27.21
C THR A 378 -45.45 3.11 28.11
N VAL A 379 -45.67 1.83 28.37
CA VAL A 379 -44.84 0.97 29.21
C VAL A 379 -44.57 -0.36 28.53
N LEU A 380 -43.41 -0.94 28.77
CA LEU A 380 -43.05 -2.27 28.30
C LEU A 380 -43.31 -3.29 29.40
N GLY A 381 -44.01 -4.36 29.04
CA GLY A 381 -44.33 -5.46 29.95
C GLY A 381 -44.37 -6.80 29.26
N TYR A 382 -44.30 -7.86 30.06
CA TYR A 382 -44.52 -9.23 29.59
C TYR A 382 -45.97 -9.64 29.81
N ASN A 383 -46.56 -10.27 28.81
CA ASN A 383 -47.85 -10.94 28.95
C ASN A 383 -47.62 -12.38 29.40
N LEU A 384 -47.79 -12.65 30.70
CA LEU A 384 -47.55 -13.99 31.25
C LEU A 384 -48.74 -14.93 31.02
N CYS A 385 -49.93 -14.40 30.72
CA CYS A 385 -51.12 -15.20 30.42
C CYS A 385 -51.01 -15.90 29.06
N ASP A 386 -50.52 -15.19 28.04
CA ASP A 386 -50.40 -15.72 26.67
C ASP A 386 -49.06 -16.41 26.38
N THR A 387 -48.05 -16.23 27.25
CA THR A 387 -46.71 -16.77 27.02
C THR A 387 -46.62 -18.23 27.47
N ASN A 388 -46.25 -19.13 26.56
CA ASN A 388 -45.94 -20.52 26.90
C ASN A 388 -44.56 -20.62 27.58
N VAL A 389 -44.56 -20.67 28.91
CA VAL A 389 -43.35 -20.81 29.74
C VAL A 389 -43.06 -22.28 30.02
N ASN A 390 -41.88 -22.75 29.64
CA ASN A 390 -41.42 -24.11 29.95
C ASN A 390 -40.37 -24.07 31.08
N ASP A 391 -40.82 -23.88 32.33
CA ASP A 391 -39.97 -23.89 33.53
C ASP A 391 -40.59 -24.70 34.67
N ALA A 392 -39.80 -25.64 35.22
CA ALA A 392 -40.26 -26.59 36.24
C ALA A 392 -40.59 -25.95 37.60
N ASN A 393 -40.18 -24.70 37.85
CA ASN A 393 -40.57 -23.95 39.04
C ASN A 393 -41.85 -23.15 38.79
N PHE A 394 -42.02 -22.62 37.58
CA PHE A 394 -43.22 -21.89 37.16
C PHE A 394 -44.46 -22.80 37.16
N ASP A 395 -44.34 -24.03 36.65
CA ASP A 395 -45.43 -25.03 36.62
C ASP A 395 -45.96 -25.42 38.02
N LYS A 396 -45.18 -25.15 39.09
CA LYS A 396 -45.52 -25.47 40.49
C LYS A 396 -46.16 -24.30 41.24
N LEU A 397 -46.37 -23.17 40.56
CA LEU A 397 -47.05 -22.00 41.11
C LEU A 397 -48.56 -22.12 40.94
N ASP A 398 -49.30 -21.44 41.81
CA ASP A 398 -50.75 -21.38 41.71
C ASP A 398 -51.15 -20.35 40.64
N LYS A 399 -52.13 -20.68 39.81
CA LYS A 399 -52.53 -19.82 38.66
C LYS A 399 -53.03 -18.45 39.12
N ASP A 400 -53.72 -18.41 40.25
CA ASP A 400 -54.26 -17.17 40.82
C ASP A 400 -53.18 -16.24 41.42
N SER A 401 -51.96 -16.75 41.61
CA SER A 401 -50.83 -15.98 42.15
C SER A 401 -49.93 -15.34 41.08
N ILE A 402 -50.16 -15.68 39.81
CA ILE A 402 -49.38 -15.21 38.67
C ILE A 402 -50.08 -13.95 38.11
N PRO A 403 -49.37 -12.81 37.97
CA PRO A 403 -49.96 -11.63 37.36
C PRO A 403 -50.13 -11.82 35.86
N ASP A 404 -51.25 -11.37 35.29
CA ASP A 404 -51.52 -11.47 33.85
C ASP A 404 -50.51 -10.68 33.01
N VAL A 405 -50.20 -9.46 33.45
CA VAL A 405 -49.21 -8.56 32.84
C VAL A 405 -48.17 -8.16 33.86
N PHE A 406 -46.90 -8.28 33.49
CA PHE A 406 -45.76 -7.92 34.33
C PHE A 406 -45.00 -6.72 33.74
N LEU A 407 -45.16 -5.55 34.34
CA LEU A 407 -44.55 -4.30 33.85
C LEU A 407 -43.07 -4.20 34.25
N VAL A 408 -42.22 -3.87 33.28
CA VAL A 408 -40.75 -3.89 33.44
C VAL A 408 -40.15 -2.49 33.41
N LYS A 409 -40.39 -1.73 32.33
CA LYS A 409 -39.85 -0.36 32.19
C LYS A 409 -40.78 0.56 31.42
N LYS A 410 -40.65 1.87 31.64
CA LYS A 410 -41.35 2.89 30.86
C LYS A 410 -40.78 2.94 29.44
N TYR A 411 -41.64 3.16 28.45
CA TYR A 411 -41.24 3.38 27.08
C TYR A 411 -41.27 4.87 26.74
N TYR A 412 -40.16 5.40 26.24
CA TYR A 412 -39.97 6.84 26.01
C TYR A 412 -40.12 7.25 24.51
N GLY A 413 -40.99 6.61 23.73
CA GLY A 413 -41.32 7.03 22.35
C GLY A 413 -40.35 6.58 21.25
N GLU A 414 -40.37 7.24 20.08
CA GLU A 414 -39.72 6.79 18.82
C GLU A 414 -38.21 6.51 18.94
N LYS A 415 -37.86 5.22 19.06
CA LYS A 415 -36.46 4.72 19.08
C LYS A 415 -35.60 5.30 17.95
N SER A 416 -36.18 5.51 16.78
CA SER A 416 -35.49 6.02 15.58
C SER A 416 -35.07 7.49 15.70
N ALA A 417 -35.83 8.33 16.40
CA ALA A 417 -35.47 9.74 16.64
C ALA A 417 -34.34 9.84 17.67
N ARG A 418 -34.45 9.11 18.79
CA ARG A 418 -33.41 9.05 19.84
C ARG A 418 -32.06 8.55 19.31
N ARG A 419 -32.07 7.52 18.46
CA ARG A 419 -30.86 6.98 17.82
C ARG A 419 -30.18 7.96 16.86
N ARG A 420 -30.96 8.82 16.18
CA ARG A 420 -30.45 9.90 15.32
C ARG A 420 -29.90 11.07 16.11
N ALA A 421 -30.50 11.38 17.25
CA ALA A 421 -30.07 12.44 18.17
C ALA A 421 -28.85 12.05 19.05
N ARG A 422 -28.43 10.78 19.02
CA ARG A 422 -27.28 10.30 19.79
C ARG A 422 -25.97 10.88 19.25
N ASN A 423 -25.34 11.74 20.06
CA ASN A 423 -24.09 12.46 19.80
C ASN A 423 -22.89 11.91 20.61
N TRP A 424 -23.01 10.71 21.15
CA TRP A 424 -22.00 10.05 21.97
C TRP A 424 -21.82 8.59 21.54
N LYS A 425 -20.64 8.04 21.80
CA LYS A 425 -20.25 6.66 21.50
C LYS A 425 -19.49 6.00 22.65
N LEU A 426 -19.41 4.68 22.63
CA LEU A 426 -18.55 3.88 23.51
C LEU A 426 -17.33 3.39 22.72
N LYS A 427 -16.20 3.18 23.41
CA LYS A 427 -15.03 2.54 22.80
C LYS A 427 -15.22 1.02 22.79
N HIS A 428 -14.72 0.36 21.76
CA HIS A 428 -14.66 -1.10 21.67
C HIS A 428 -13.21 -1.58 21.68
N MET A 429 -12.96 -2.81 22.11
CA MET A 429 -11.59 -3.36 22.16
C MET A 429 -11.04 -3.71 20.75
N ALA A 430 -11.90 -3.98 19.76
CA ALA A 430 -11.60 -3.99 18.32
C ALA A 430 -12.92 -4.03 17.53
N ASP A 431 -13.01 -3.29 16.42
CA ASP A 431 -14.26 -3.18 15.64
C ASP A 431 -14.62 -4.49 14.91
N ASP A 432 -13.64 -5.31 14.54
CA ASP A 432 -13.82 -6.63 13.90
C ASP A 432 -14.37 -7.73 14.85
N LEU A 433 -14.40 -7.50 16.17
CA LEU A 433 -14.78 -8.52 17.15
C LEU A 433 -16.27 -8.84 17.14
N HIS A 434 -17.12 -7.88 16.74
CA HIS A 434 -18.58 -8.02 16.83
C HIS A 434 -19.21 -8.74 15.65
N GLU A 435 -18.56 -8.78 14.47
CA GLU A 435 -19.01 -9.54 13.30
C GLU A 435 -18.92 -11.07 13.53
N GLY A 436 -17.84 -11.53 14.19
CA GLY A 436 -17.63 -12.95 14.49
C GLY A 436 -18.47 -13.50 15.65
N LEU A 437 -19.15 -12.63 16.40
CA LEU A 437 -19.97 -13.01 17.56
C LEU A 437 -21.43 -13.30 17.19
N GLY A 438 -21.87 -13.07 15.95
CA GLY A 438 -23.27 -13.27 15.53
C GLY A 438 -24.26 -12.37 16.26
N SER A 439 -23.80 -11.18 16.70
CA SER A 439 -24.64 -10.25 17.46
C SER A 439 -25.67 -9.58 16.57
N SER A 440 -26.94 -9.57 16.99
CA SER A 440 -27.95 -8.72 16.38
C SER A 440 -27.65 -7.27 16.79
N ASN A 441 -27.48 -6.36 15.82
CA ASN A 441 -27.30 -4.91 16.06
C ASN A 441 -28.34 -4.33 17.05
N GLU A 442 -29.48 -5.00 17.23
CA GLU A 442 -30.52 -4.64 18.18
C GLU A 442 -30.13 -4.80 19.66
N ASP A 443 -29.38 -5.84 20.03
CA ASP A 443 -29.00 -6.10 21.43
C ASP A 443 -28.00 -5.06 21.96
N TYR A 444 -27.11 -4.59 21.09
CA TYR A 444 -26.17 -3.49 21.40
C TYR A 444 -26.90 -2.15 21.52
N ASN A 445 -27.84 -1.86 20.61
CA ASN A 445 -28.65 -0.65 20.69
C ASN A 445 -29.52 -0.62 21.97
N GLU A 446 -30.05 -1.76 22.39
CA GLU A 446 -30.81 -1.87 23.64
C GLU A 446 -29.93 -1.57 24.87
N PHE A 447 -28.65 -1.98 24.84
CA PHE A 447 -27.68 -1.62 25.88
C PHE A 447 -27.39 -0.11 25.92
N LEU A 448 -27.29 0.55 24.76
CA LEU A 448 -27.11 2.00 24.69
C LEU A 448 -28.35 2.75 25.22
N ASP A 449 -29.55 2.27 24.89
CA ASP A 449 -30.81 2.83 25.39
C ASP A 449 -30.88 2.72 26.93
N ASP A 450 -30.45 1.59 27.51
CA ASP A 450 -30.40 1.39 28.97
C ASP A 450 -29.41 2.35 29.68
N LEU A 451 -28.37 2.84 28.99
CA LEU A 451 -27.40 3.82 29.52
C LEU A 451 -27.96 5.25 29.54
N GLU A 452 -28.81 5.59 28.57
CA GLU A 452 -29.52 6.87 28.55
C GLU A 452 -30.57 6.93 29.67
N GLU A 453 -31.25 5.81 29.91
CA GLU A 453 -32.39 5.70 30.83
C GLU A 453 -31.98 5.58 32.31
N ASP A 454 -30.84 4.95 32.64
CA ASP A 454 -30.44 4.66 34.02
C ASP A 454 -29.12 5.35 34.45
N PRO A 455 -29.20 6.47 35.21
CA PRO A 455 -28.04 7.18 35.71
C PRO A 455 -27.12 6.36 36.62
N ALA A 456 -27.62 5.34 37.31
CA ALA A 456 -26.80 4.50 38.18
C ALA A 456 -26.00 3.47 37.38
N PHE A 457 -26.50 3.05 36.21
CA PHE A 457 -25.82 2.11 35.34
C PHE A 457 -24.68 2.76 34.56
N ARG A 458 -24.85 4.03 34.16
CA ARG A 458 -23.83 4.82 33.42
C ARG A 458 -22.63 5.28 34.24
N GLN A 459 -22.73 5.42 35.58
CA GLN A 459 -21.63 5.90 36.44
C GLN A 459 -20.32 5.13 36.27
N ASN A 460 -20.40 3.84 35.95
CA ASN A 460 -19.24 2.97 35.83
C ASN A 460 -18.68 2.88 34.40
N ILE A 461 -19.24 3.60 33.43
CA ILE A 461 -18.84 3.55 32.03
C ILE A 461 -18.32 4.91 31.58
N ASN A 462 -17.26 4.89 30.76
CA ASN A 462 -16.74 6.10 30.14
C ASN A 462 -17.49 6.34 28.82
N ILE A 463 -18.17 7.49 28.71
CA ILE A 463 -18.95 7.87 27.54
C ILE A 463 -18.16 8.95 26.80
N PHE A 464 -17.97 8.77 25.49
CA PHE A 464 -17.17 9.67 24.66
C PHE A 464 -18.07 10.45 23.71
N LYS A 465 -17.73 11.71 23.43
CA LYS A 465 -18.40 12.51 22.41
C LYS A 465 -18.12 11.93 21.01
N ASP A 466 -19.12 11.89 20.14
CA ASP A 466 -18.95 11.44 18.76
C ASP A 466 -18.78 12.63 17.81
N GLU A 467 -17.54 12.94 17.46
CA GLU A 467 -17.19 14.10 16.62
C GLU A 467 -17.59 13.95 15.15
N ASN A 468 -17.80 12.71 14.68
CA ASN A 468 -18.19 12.40 13.30
C ASN A 468 -19.70 12.61 13.04
N ARG A 469 -20.49 12.89 14.08
CA ARG A 469 -21.92 13.17 13.95
C ARG A 469 -22.19 14.65 14.24
N VAL A 470 -22.50 15.39 13.18
CA VAL A 470 -22.95 16.79 13.28
C VAL A 470 -24.23 16.82 14.14
N PRO A 471 -24.33 17.70 15.17
CA PRO A 471 -25.56 17.88 15.92
C PRO A 471 -26.64 18.33 14.94
N ILE A 472 -27.63 17.47 14.68
CA ILE A 472 -28.82 17.89 13.96
C ILE A 472 -29.62 18.73 14.96
N ASP A 473 -29.66 20.04 14.75
CA ASP A 473 -30.52 20.95 15.50
C ASP A 473 -31.97 20.51 15.25
N THR A 474 -32.51 19.75 16.19
CA THR A 474 -33.89 19.30 16.18
C THR A 474 -34.56 19.97 17.37
N ASP A 475 -35.11 21.16 17.12
CA ASP A 475 -36.11 21.82 17.98
C ASP A 475 -37.40 20.98 18.17
N GLU A 476 -37.42 19.73 17.67
CA GLU A 476 -38.55 18.80 17.67
C GLU A 476 -38.51 17.74 18.80
N ILE A 477 -37.46 17.67 19.63
CA ILE A 477 -37.34 16.64 20.68
C ILE A 477 -37.66 17.20 22.07
N ASP A 478 -38.67 16.64 22.73
CA ASP A 478 -39.12 17.04 24.07
C ASP A 478 -37.97 16.98 25.10
N PRO A 479 -37.65 18.09 25.80
CA PRO A 479 -36.62 18.13 26.84
C PRO A 479 -36.91 17.23 28.06
N SER A 480 -38.11 16.65 28.17
CA SER A 480 -38.48 15.69 29.21
C SER A 480 -37.90 14.27 29.01
N LEU A 481 -37.32 13.98 27.84
CA LEU A 481 -36.72 12.68 27.52
C LEU A 481 -35.35 12.47 28.18
N PRO A 482 -35.03 11.24 28.63
CA PRO A 482 -33.74 10.92 29.24
C PRO A 482 -32.61 11.06 28.21
N ARG A 483 -31.62 11.91 28.51
CA ARG A 483 -30.42 12.16 27.69
C ARG A 483 -29.16 12.22 28.56
N ILE A 484 -28.03 11.81 27.98
CA ILE A 484 -26.72 12.01 28.60
C ILE A 484 -26.33 13.47 28.41
N THR A 485 -25.94 14.12 29.49
CA THR A 485 -25.60 15.55 29.46
C THR A 485 -24.19 15.76 28.90
N LEU A 486 -23.91 16.92 28.30
CA LEU A 486 -22.56 17.26 27.82
C LEU A 486 -21.50 17.20 28.93
N ALA A 487 -21.87 17.47 30.18
CA ALA A 487 -20.96 17.37 31.33
C ALA A 487 -20.58 15.94 31.72
N GLU A 488 -21.34 14.94 31.25
CA GLU A 488 -21.09 13.52 31.49
C GLU A 488 -20.33 12.86 30.33
N MET A 489 -20.19 13.58 29.21
CA MET A 489 -19.37 13.14 28.08
C MET A 489 -17.92 13.52 28.37
N LEU A 490 -17.04 12.55 28.21
CA LEU A 490 -15.62 12.82 28.10
C LEU A 490 -15.36 13.26 26.66
N ASP A 491 -14.71 14.41 26.51
CA ASP A 491 -13.99 14.69 25.27
C ASP A 491 -12.94 13.57 25.13
N ASP A 492 -12.74 13.07 23.92
CA ASP A 492 -11.73 12.06 23.66
C ASP A 492 -10.33 12.72 23.69
N LEU A 493 -9.97 13.28 24.86
CA LEU A 493 -8.68 13.86 25.17
C LEU A 493 -7.67 12.71 25.27
N ASN A 494 -7.23 12.22 24.11
CA ASN A 494 -5.89 11.69 24.01
C ASN A 494 -4.96 12.85 24.37
N ILE A 495 -4.13 12.69 25.40
CA ILE A 495 -3.08 13.65 25.76
C ILE A 495 -1.95 13.66 24.69
N GLU A 496 -2.19 13.03 23.53
CA GLU A 496 -1.41 13.12 22.30
C GLU A 496 -2.12 13.89 21.18
N ASP A 497 -3.33 14.41 21.44
CA ASP A 497 -4.11 15.23 20.51
C ASP A 497 -3.87 16.71 20.82
N VAL A 498 -2.92 17.27 20.09
CA VAL A 498 -2.79 18.72 19.86
C VAL A 498 -3.97 19.13 18.96
N ASP A 499 -4.82 20.05 19.45
CA ASP A 499 -5.88 20.81 18.75
C ASP A 499 -6.37 20.29 17.38
N MET A 500 -7.42 19.45 17.37
CA MET A 500 -8.14 19.00 16.16
C MET A 500 -9.11 20.06 15.60
N THR A 501 -8.57 21.18 15.13
CA THR A 501 -9.29 22.05 14.17
C THR A 501 -8.58 22.25 12.84
N GLU A 502 -7.47 21.54 12.59
CA GLU A 502 -6.71 21.60 11.31
C GLU A 502 -6.43 20.20 10.71
N SER A 503 -7.40 19.26 10.71
CA SER A 503 -7.17 17.92 10.15
C SER A 503 -7.32 17.83 8.62
N VAL A 504 -7.64 18.94 7.94
CA VAL A 504 -7.82 19.01 6.48
C VAL A 504 -6.77 19.92 5.89
N PHE A 505 -5.90 19.35 5.05
CA PHE A 505 -4.76 20.03 4.43
C PHE A 505 -5.05 20.38 2.98
N THR A 506 -4.70 21.61 2.61
CA THR A 506 -4.73 22.13 1.24
C THR A 506 -3.51 21.71 0.43
N GLU A 507 -3.57 21.82 -0.90
CA GLU A 507 -2.44 21.57 -1.81
C GLU A 507 -1.20 22.40 -1.43
N ASP A 508 -1.37 23.68 -1.08
CA ASP A 508 -0.27 24.59 -0.69
C ASP A 508 0.43 24.14 0.61
N GLU A 509 -0.33 23.61 1.57
CA GLU A 509 0.23 23.11 2.82
C GLU A 509 1.00 21.80 2.63
N VAL A 510 0.49 20.90 1.77
CA VAL A 510 1.20 19.67 1.38
C VAL A 510 2.49 20.00 0.64
N GLU A 511 2.45 20.98 -0.27
CA GLU A 511 3.64 21.48 -0.97
C GLU A 511 4.69 22.02 0.01
N THR A 512 4.25 22.77 1.02
CA THR A 512 5.12 23.30 2.07
C THR A 512 5.78 22.18 2.88
N VAL A 513 5.04 21.13 3.25
CA VAL A 513 5.57 19.97 3.99
C VAL A 513 6.63 19.23 3.17
N ILE A 514 6.34 18.95 1.90
CA ILE A 514 7.30 18.29 0.99
C ILE A 514 8.54 19.18 0.79
N GLY A 515 8.36 20.49 0.62
CA GLY A 515 9.45 21.45 0.48
C GLY A 515 10.38 21.50 1.70
N LYS A 516 9.82 21.58 2.91
CA LYS A 516 10.60 21.53 4.17
C LYS A 516 11.36 20.22 4.33
N TYR A 517 10.74 19.09 3.97
CA TYR A 517 11.40 17.79 3.99
C TYR A 517 12.59 17.75 3.04
N MET A 518 12.45 18.25 1.79
CA MET A 518 13.54 18.27 0.80
C MET A 518 14.72 19.15 1.22
N LYS A 519 14.46 20.25 1.93
CA LYS A 519 15.47 21.18 2.44
C LYS A 519 16.12 20.71 3.76
N ASN A 520 15.63 19.61 4.34
CA ASN A 520 16.03 19.13 5.67
C ASN A 520 15.81 20.20 6.77
N GLU A 521 14.69 20.93 6.68
CA GLU A 521 14.33 22.04 7.57
C GLU A 521 13.27 21.64 8.63
N LEU A 522 13.00 20.34 8.80
CA LEU A 522 12.06 19.83 9.81
C LEU A 522 12.73 19.83 11.19
N LEU A 523 12.43 20.84 12.02
CA LEU A 523 13.12 21.10 13.28
C LEU A 523 12.36 20.61 14.51
N SER A 524 11.03 20.52 14.44
CA SER A 524 10.16 20.12 15.55
C SER A 524 9.64 18.68 15.43
N SER A 525 9.30 18.06 16.57
CA SER A 525 8.68 16.72 16.60
C SER A 525 7.32 16.69 15.90
N ASP A 526 6.58 17.78 15.98
CA ASP A 526 5.22 17.88 15.43
C ASP A 526 5.25 17.99 13.90
N GLU A 527 6.22 18.73 13.35
CA GLU A 527 6.46 18.78 11.90
C GLU A 527 6.91 17.42 11.33
N GLN A 528 7.68 16.64 12.10
CA GLN A 528 8.06 15.28 11.71
C GLN A 528 6.86 14.33 11.70
N LYS A 529 6.00 14.39 12.73
CA LYS A 529 4.75 13.62 12.78
C LYS A 529 3.82 13.97 11.62
N LEU A 530 3.64 15.27 11.36
CA LEU A 530 2.83 15.76 10.23
C LEU A 530 3.38 15.25 8.88
N GLN A 531 4.70 15.29 8.71
CA GLN A 531 5.34 14.72 7.52
C GLN A 531 5.07 13.22 7.40
N GLU A 532 5.19 12.44 8.46
CA GLU A 532 4.88 11.01 8.41
C GLU A 532 3.42 10.75 8.02
N ASP A 533 2.49 11.52 8.55
CA ASP A 533 1.06 11.35 8.28
C ASP A 533 0.68 11.73 6.85
N VAL A 534 1.20 12.85 6.33
CA VAL A 534 1.02 13.25 4.92
C VAL A 534 1.61 12.20 3.97
N PHE A 535 2.84 11.74 4.21
CA PHE A 535 3.47 10.73 3.36
C PHE A 535 2.77 9.38 3.43
N GLU A 536 2.10 9.05 4.53
CA GLU A 536 1.34 7.79 4.63
C GLU A 536 0.16 7.75 3.64
N ILE A 537 -0.56 8.87 3.46
CA ILE A 537 -1.62 9.00 2.45
C ILE A 537 -1.02 8.96 1.03
N LEU A 538 0.06 9.71 0.80
CA LEU A 538 0.68 9.85 -0.52
C LEU A 538 1.38 8.56 -0.99
N ARG A 539 1.81 7.70 -0.06
CA ARG A 539 2.54 6.47 -0.33
C ARG A 539 1.74 5.47 -1.16
N ARG A 540 2.41 4.81 -2.12
CA ARG A 540 1.86 3.78 -3.01
C ARG A 540 1.79 2.43 -2.29
N THR A 541 0.67 1.73 -2.44
CA THR A 541 0.41 0.41 -1.83
C THR A 541 0.97 -0.76 -2.66
N GLN A 542 1.20 -0.57 -3.96
CA GLN A 542 1.78 -1.57 -4.85
C GLN A 542 2.94 -0.96 -5.66
N HIS A 543 3.96 -1.76 -5.97
CA HIS A 543 4.91 -1.45 -7.06
C HIS A 543 4.13 -1.62 -8.37
N VAL A 544 3.41 -0.58 -8.79
CA VAL A 544 2.54 -0.63 -9.97
C VAL A 544 3.37 -0.35 -11.21
N THR A 545 3.66 -1.41 -11.97
CA THR A 545 4.29 -1.33 -13.31
C THR A 545 3.28 -0.98 -14.44
N THR A 546 1.97 -0.91 -14.18
CA THR A 546 0.97 -0.65 -15.22
C THR A 546 0.17 0.64 -14.97
N HIS A 547 0.38 1.66 -15.81
CA HIS A 547 -0.30 2.97 -15.75
C HIS A 547 -1.80 2.91 -16.10
N GLU A 548 -2.29 1.82 -16.70
CA GLU A 548 -3.60 1.78 -17.37
C GLU A 548 -4.84 1.62 -16.45
N TYR A 549 -4.66 1.37 -15.13
CA TYR A 549 -5.78 1.14 -14.20
C TYR A 549 -5.63 1.89 -12.85
N ARG A 550 -5.18 3.15 -12.87
CA ARG A 550 -5.19 3.99 -11.66
C ARG A 550 -6.56 4.67 -11.49
N SER A 551 -7.06 4.73 -10.26
CA SER A 551 -8.25 5.53 -9.95
C SER A 551 -7.98 7.02 -10.14
N ASP A 552 -9.03 7.80 -10.43
CA ASP A 552 -8.93 9.25 -10.59
C ASP A 552 -8.32 9.90 -9.35
N VAL A 553 -8.70 9.44 -8.16
CA VAL A 553 -8.13 9.93 -6.88
C VAL A 553 -6.61 9.70 -6.81
N ARG A 554 -6.13 8.49 -7.14
CA ARG A 554 -4.69 8.20 -7.08
C ARG A 554 -3.89 9.05 -8.06
N MET A 555 -4.43 9.28 -9.25
CA MET A 555 -3.77 10.10 -10.25
C MET A 555 -3.72 11.58 -9.82
N SER A 556 -4.77 12.06 -9.16
CA SER A 556 -4.83 13.40 -8.56
C SER A 556 -3.74 13.57 -7.49
N LEU A 557 -3.54 12.56 -6.62
CA LEU A 557 -2.43 12.54 -5.66
C LEU A 557 -1.05 12.52 -6.34
N ASP A 558 -0.88 11.74 -7.42
CA ASP A 558 0.40 11.71 -8.16
C ASP A 558 0.71 13.08 -8.81
N CYS A 559 -0.30 13.81 -9.29
CA CYS A 559 -0.15 15.17 -9.83
C CYS A 559 0.28 16.16 -8.74
N LEU A 560 -0.38 16.13 -7.57
CA LEU A 560 -0.02 16.93 -6.40
C LEU A 560 1.44 16.68 -5.98
N VAL A 561 1.79 15.41 -5.74
CA VAL A 561 3.15 15.01 -5.36
C VAL A 561 4.19 15.48 -6.36
N CYS A 562 3.93 15.28 -7.65
CA CYS A 562 4.84 15.70 -8.70
C CYS A 562 5.07 17.21 -8.67
N ARG A 563 3.98 18.01 -8.64
CA ARG A 563 4.06 19.47 -8.66
C ARG A 563 4.83 19.99 -7.45
N SER A 564 4.52 19.48 -6.26
CA SER A 564 5.21 19.86 -5.03
C SER A 564 6.70 19.50 -5.06
N ALA A 565 7.05 18.30 -5.52
CA ALA A 565 8.45 17.87 -5.63
C ALA A 565 9.24 18.71 -6.64
N PHE A 566 8.66 19.02 -7.80
CA PHE A 566 9.31 19.90 -8.78
C PHE A 566 9.40 21.35 -8.27
N SER A 567 8.38 21.86 -7.56
CA SER A 567 8.43 23.20 -6.97
C SER A 567 9.60 23.34 -5.98
N ALA A 568 9.72 22.39 -5.05
CA ALA A 568 10.85 22.31 -4.13
C ALA A 568 12.20 22.13 -4.84
N LEU A 569 12.26 21.31 -5.90
CA LEU A 569 13.46 21.14 -6.72
C LEU A 569 13.89 22.45 -7.39
N PHE A 570 12.95 23.23 -7.94
CA PHE A 570 13.22 24.54 -8.55
C PHE A 570 13.84 25.50 -7.53
N GLU A 571 13.30 25.55 -6.31
CA GLU A 571 13.84 26.39 -5.24
C GLU A 571 15.26 25.96 -4.83
N LEU A 572 15.50 24.67 -4.64
CA LEU A 572 16.82 24.15 -4.28
C LEU A 572 17.87 24.42 -5.36
N ILE A 573 17.52 24.27 -6.64
CA ILE A 573 18.42 24.59 -7.76
C ILE A 573 18.75 26.08 -7.79
N ARG A 574 17.76 26.95 -7.54
CA ARG A 574 17.96 28.41 -7.46
C ARG A 574 18.80 28.80 -6.23
N ALA A 575 18.68 28.06 -5.13
CA ALA A 575 19.47 28.23 -3.92
C ALA A 575 20.92 27.70 -4.06
N GLY A 576 21.25 27.02 -5.16
CA GLY A 576 22.61 26.52 -5.44
C GLY A 576 22.93 25.19 -4.74
N ALA A 577 21.93 24.36 -4.46
CA ALA A 577 22.13 23.01 -3.93
C ALA A 577 23.01 22.16 -4.86
N SER A 578 23.81 21.26 -4.27
CA SER A 578 24.67 20.33 -5.03
C SER A 578 23.86 19.20 -5.65
N ASP A 579 24.33 18.64 -6.77
CA ASP A 579 23.65 17.53 -7.45
C ASP A 579 23.56 16.27 -6.57
N ASP A 580 24.55 16.05 -5.68
CA ASP A 580 24.55 14.94 -4.72
C ASP A 580 23.47 15.12 -3.66
N ASP A 581 23.26 16.34 -3.17
CA ASP A 581 22.21 16.64 -2.19
C ASP A 581 20.83 16.52 -2.82
N LEU A 582 20.65 17.05 -4.04
CA LEU A 582 19.43 16.91 -4.82
C LEU A 582 19.08 15.44 -5.08
N THR A 583 20.06 14.65 -5.52
CA THR A 583 19.88 13.21 -5.78
C THR A 583 19.46 12.49 -4.51
N ARG A 584 20.13 12.77 -3.38
CA ARG A 584 19.82 12.14 -2.09
C ARG A 584 18.41 12.48 -1.61
N SER A 585 18.03 13.76 -1.62
CA SER A 585 16.70 14.21 -1.17
C SER A 585 15.58 13.63 -2.02
N LEU A 586 15.71 13.68 -3.35
CA LEU A 586 14.72 13.10 -4.27
C LEU A 586 14.63 11.57 -4.13
N SER A 587 15.76 10.88 -3.93
CA SER A 587 15.77 9.42 -3.73
C SER A 587 15.07 9.02 -2.43
N ASN A 588 15.26 9.79 -1.36
CA ASN A 588 14.58 9.54 -0.09
C ASN A 588 13.06 9.72 -0.22
N ILE A 589 12.61 10.76 -0.93
CA ILE A 589 11.18 10.95 -1.24
C ILE A 589 10.63 9.78 -2.05
N CYS A 590 11.36 9.36 -3.09
CA CYS A 590 10.97 8.23 -3.94
C CYS A 590 10.74 6.94 -3.12
N VAL A 591 11.62 6.66 -2.16
CA VAL A 591 11.50 5.52 -1.25
C VAL A 591 10.36 5.70 -0.24
N LEU A 592 10.21 6.89 0.36
CA LEU A 592 9.14 7.17 1.32
C LEU A 592 7.74 7.05 0.70
N LEU A 593 7.59 7.49 -0.54
CA LEU A 593 6.36 7.35 -1.31
C LEU A 593 6.10 5.92 -1.79
N GLY A 594 7.01 4.98 -1.51
CA GLY A 594 6.89 3.59 -1.94
C GLY A 594 6.92 3.42 -3.45
N ILE A 595 7.65 4.30 -4.16
CA ILE A 595 7.79 4.24 -5.62
C ILE A 595 8.65 3.03 -5.98
N GLU A 596 9.92 3.03 -5.58
CA GLU A 596 10.88 1.95 -5.84
C GLU A 596 11.97 1.90 -4.74
N SER A 597 12.86 0.90 -4.83
CA SER A 597 14.01 0.78 -3.92
C SER A 597 14.99 1.96 -4.07
N TYR A 598 15.79 2.22 -3.04
CA TYR A 598 16.75 3.34 -3.04
C TYR A 598 17.74 3.26 -4.23
N ASN A 599 18.19 2.06 -4.59
CA ASN A 599 19.13 1.87 -5.69
C ASN A 599 18.51 2.29 -7.03
N VAL A 600 17.26 1.88 -7.28
CA VAL A 600 16.51 2.22 -8.49
C VAL A 600 16.23 3.72 -8.53
N CYS A 601 15.71 4.29 -7.44
CA CYS A 601 15.44 5.72 -7.32
C CYS A 601 16.70 6.55 -7.55
N SER A 602 17.80 6.23 -6.86
CA SER A 602 19.06 6.97 -6.95
C SER A 602 19.69 6.89 -8.34
N GLY A 603 19.69 5.72 -8.97
CA GLY A 603 20.17 5.56 -10.35
C GLY A 603 19.34 6.37 -11.34
N ALA A 604 18.01 6.20 -11.33
CA ALA A 604 17.12 6.92 -12.25
C ALA A 604 17.18 8.45 -12.09
N ILE A 605 17.22 8.95 -10.85
CA ILE A 605 17.30 10.38 -10.56
C ILE A 605 18.66 10.94 -10.98
N SER A 606 19.76 10.28 -10.58
CA SER A 606 21.12 10.78 -10.88
C SER A 606 21.39 10.89 -12.38
N LEU A 607 20.86 9.95 -13.19
CA LEU A 607 20.98 10.00 -14.64
C LEU A 607 20.24 11.21 -15.24
N ASN A 608 19.04 11.53 -14.75
CA ASN A 608 18.19 12.59 -15.32
C ASN A 608 18.44 14.00 -14.75
N LEU A 609 19.03 14.10 -13.55
CA LEU A 609 19.14 15.36 -12.81
C LEU A 609 19.87 16.46 -13.61
N ASN A 610 20.93 16.11 -14.34
CA ASN A 610 21.68 17.07 -15.15
C ASN A 610 20.82 17.70 -16.25
N ILE A 611 19.96 16.91 -16.90
CA ILE A 611 19.04 17.38 -17.94
C ILE A 611 18.00 18.31 -17.32
N ILE A 612 17.34 17.86 -16.24
CA ILE A 612 16.30 18.64 -15.57
C ILE A 612 16.87 19.98 -15.07
N THR A 613 18.03 19.96 -14.41
CA THR A 613 18.71 21.16 -13.93
C THR A 613 19.11 22.10 -15.08
N TYR A 614 19.54 21.55 -16.23
CA TYR A 614 19.82 22.35 -17.42
C TYR A 614 18.57 23.05 -17.93
N ILE A 615 17.44 22.35 -18.04
CA ILE A 615 16.17 22.92 -18.51
C ILE A 615 15.70 24.02 -17.56
N ILE A 616 15.71 23.78 -16.25
CA ILE A 616 15.29 24.75 -15.23
C ILE A 616 16.12 26.04 -15.28
N ARG A 617 17.43 25.92 -15.56
CA ARG A 617 18.34 27.08 -15.63
C ARG A 617 18.24 27.86 -16.95
N ASN A 618 17.87 27.21 -18.05
CA ASN A 618 17.93 27.80 -19.39
C ASN A 618 16.56 28.09 -20.02
N THR A 619 15.46 27.69 -19.38
CA THR A 619 14.09 27.92 -19.88
C THR A 619 13.27 28.66 -18.82
N PRO A 620 13.18 30.00 -18.88
CA PRO A 620 12.39 30.80 -17.95
C PRO A 620 10.90 30.44 -17.90
N GLU A 621 10.35 29.94 -19.00
CA GLU A 621 8.97 29.50 -19.15
C GLU A 621 8.71 28.13 -18.53
N ALA A 622 9.75 27.37 -18.17
CA ALA A 622 9.58 26.06 -17.54
C ALA A 622 9.03 26.22 -16.13
N THR A 623 7.93 25.52 -15.84
CA THR A 623 7.31 25.48 -14.51
C THR A 623 7.14 24.04 -14.03
N PRO A 624 7.00 23.80 -12.72
CA PRO A 624 6.63 22.49 -12.17
C PRO A 624 5.41 21.87 -12.86
N ARG A 625 4.43 22.71 -13.23
CA ARG A 625 3.23 22.27 -13.96
C ARG A 625 3.55 21.70 -15.34
N ASN A 626 4.54 22.26 -16.07
CA ASN A 626 4.92 21.74 -17.39
C ASN A 626 5.50 20.33 -17.30
N PHE A 627 6.41 20.08 -16.35
CA PHE A 627 7.02 18.76 -16.15
C PHE A 627 5.96 17.72 -15.78
N CYS A 628 5.13 18.04 -14.79
CA CYS A 628 4.13 17.10 -14.27
C CYS A 628 2.97 16.88 -15.22
N GLY A 629 2.48 17.94 -15.86
CA GLY A 629 1.35 17.83 -16.78
C GLY A 629 1.70 17.11 -18.08
N LEU A 630 2.95 17.19 -18.53
CA LEU A 630 3.43 16.40 -19.66
C LEU A 630 3.44 14.89 -19.32
N VAL A 631 4.05 14.52 -18.20
CA VAL A 631 4.24 13.10 -17.84
C VAL A 631 2.95 12.42 -17.37
N LEU A 632 2.07 13.17 -16.68
CA LEU A 632 0.81 12.67 -16.12
C LEU A 632 -0.40 12.91 -17.04
N GLN A 633 -0.14 13.21 -18.32
CA GLN A 633 -1.19 13.29 -19.33
C GLN A 633 -1.95 11.95 -19.47
N ARG A 634 -3.25 12.00 -19.73
CA ARG A 634 -4.13 10.81 -19.85
C ARG A 634 -4.82 10.74 -21.19
N SER A 635 -5.09 9.52 -21.64
CA SER A 635 -5.77 9.30 -22.90
C SER A 635 -7.20 9.85 -22.93
N ASP A 636 -7.95 9.64 -21.85
CA ASP A 636 -9.36 10.02 -21.74
C ASP A 636 -9.60 11.48 -21.34
N ASN A 637 -8.72 12.06 -20.53
CA ASN A 637 -8.75 13.48 -20.18
C ASN A 637 -7.36 14.12 -20.28
N PRO A 638 -7.06 14.85 -21.37
CA PRO A 638 -5.75 15.45 -21.58
C PRO A 638 -5.40 16.54 -20.55
N ASN A 639 -6.41 17.07 -19.84
CA ASN A 639 -6.26 18.13 -18.83
C ASN A 639 -6.32 17.61 -17.40
N PHE A 640 -6.16 16.30 -17.17
CA PHE A 640 -6.24 15.74 -15.83
C PHE A 640 -5.21 16.37 -14.87
N CYS A 641 -3.96 16.50 -15.31
CA CYS A 641 -2.92 17.28 -14.64
C CYS A 641 -2.53 18.44 -15.56
N SER A 642 -3.34 19.51 -15.59
CA SER A 642 -3.18 20.57 -16.59
C SER A 642 -1.84 21.31 -16.46
N TYR A 643 -1.31 21.70 -17.62
CA TYR A 643 -0.26 22.70 -17.76
C TYR A 643 -0.77 23.80 -18.70
N ASN A 644 -0.44 25.06 -18.39
CA ASN A 644 -0.88 26.20 -19.18
C ASN A 644 0.33 26.84 -19.88
N ASP A 645 0.75 26.22 -20.98
CA ASP A 645 1.87 26.69 -21.81
C ASP A 645 1.46 26.69 -23.28
N SER A 646 1.38 27.89 -23.86
CA SER A 646 0.96 28.09 -25.24
C SER A 646 1.96 27.52 -26.25
N ARG A 647 3.22 27.27 -25.87
CA ARG A 647 4.23 26.66 -26.76
C ARG A 647 3.88 25.25 -27.17
N PHE A 648 3.08 24.53 -26.38
CA PHE A 648 2.62 23.18 -26.72
C PHE A 648 1.49 23.19 -27.75
N GLU A 649 0.79 24.31 -27.95
CA GLU A 649 -0.30 24.41 -28.92
C GLU A 649 0.20 24.92 -30.28
N TRP A 650 0.31 24.02 -31.25
CA TRP A 650 0.79 24.34 -32.60
C TRP A 650 0.12 23.47 -33.67
N HIS A 651 0.23 23.93 -34.92
CA HIS A 651 -0.29 23.22 -36.10
C HIS A 651 0.80 23.04 -37.17
N VAL A 652 0.70 21.93 -37.90
CA VAL A 652 1.53 21.63 -39.08
C VAL A 652 0.81 22.13 -40.33
N GLU A 653 1.53 22.84 -41.19
CA GLU A 653 0.99 23.27 -42.49
C GLU A 653 1.04 22.13 -43.50
N LEU A 654 -0.11 21.79 -44.09
CA LEU A 654 -0.23 20.67 -45.02
C LEU A 654 -0.34 21.15 -46.47
N PRO A 655 0.44 20.59 -47.41
CA PRO A 655 0.35 20.94 -48.82
C PRO A 655 -0.95 20.43 -49.45
N GLN A 656 -1.47 21.13 -50.45
CA GLN A 656 -2.66 20.68 -51.20
C GLN A 656 -2.42 19.36 -51.96
N ARG A 657 -3.48 18.57 -52.18
CA ARG A 657 -3.47 17.35 -53.01
C ARG A 657 -3.03 17.69 -54.43
N ILE A 658 -2.08 16.92 -54.96
CA ILE A 658 -1.63 17.08 -56.35
C ILE A 658 -2.72 16.56 -57.27
N GLN A 659 -3.01 17.29 -58.35
CA GLN A 659 -3.85 16.78 -59.42
C GLN A 659 -3.14 15.60 -60.11
N ALA A 660 -3.87 14.51 -60.37
CA ALA A 660 -3.31 13.25 -60.88
C ALA A 660 -2.42 13.40 -62.15
N ALA A 661 -2.61 14.46 -62.95
CA ALA A 661 -1.80 14.76 -64.13
C ALA A 661 -0.33 15.15 -63.85
N ASN A 662 -0.01 15.57 -62.61
CA ASN A 662 1.31 16.08 -62.24
C ASN A 662 2.14 15.10 -61.39
N VAL A 663 1.65 13.88 -61.18
CA VAL A 663 2.36 12.81 -60.46
C VAL A 663 3.14 11.98 -61.49
N LEU A 664 4.43 11.76 -61.25
CA LEU A 664 5.23 10.87 -62.11
C LEU A 664 4.60 9.46 -62.11
N THR A 665 4.58 8.78 -63.25
CA THR A 665 4.15 7.37 -63.31
C THR A 665 5.36 6.48 -62.99
N PRO A 666 5.48 5.93 -61.78
CA PRO A 666 6.64 5.13 -61.42
C PRO A 666 6.62 3.78 -62.13
N VAL A 667 7.81 3.23 -62.38
CA VAL A 667 7.95 1.80 -62.69
C VAL A 667 7.78 1.04 -61.38
N ILE A 668 6.55 0.64 -61.08
CA ILE A 668 6.25 -0.18 -59.90
C ILE A 668 6.63 -1.61 -60.23
N ASP A 669 7.61 -2.14 -59.52
CA ASP A 669 7.83 -3.58 -59.52
C ASP A 669 6.72 -4.23 -58.67
N GLN A 670 5.92 -5.09 -59.30
CA GLN A 670 4.75 -5.74 -58.70
C GLN A 670 5.06 -7.12 -58.09
N SER A 671 6.32 -7.58 -58.16
CA SER A 671 6.69 -8.84 -57.53
C SER A 671 6.47 -8.75 -56.00
N PRO A 672 5.87 -9.77 -55.35
CA PRO A 672 5.65 -9.73 -53.90
C PRO A 672 6.99 -9.62 -53.15
N LEU A 673 7.11 -8.63 -52.26
CA LEU A 673 8.28 -8.44 -51.41
C LEU A 673 8.05 -9.15 -50.06
N THR A 674 8.94 -10.05 -49.66
CA THR A 674 8.86 -10.75 -48.37
C THR A 674 9.72 -10.02 -47.35
N VAL A 675 9.09 -9.52 -46.28
CA VAL A 675 9.74 -8.69 -45.27
C VAL A 675 9.63 -9.33 -43.91
N ALA A 676 10.77 -9.46 -43.23
CA ALA A 676 10.82 -9.79 -41.81
C ALA A 676 10.63 -8.51 -40.98
N ILE A 677 9.79 -8.56 -39.96
CA ILE A 677 9.52 -7.41 -39.08
C ILE A 677 9.70 -7.87 -37.64
N LEU A 678 10.59 -7.19 -36.91
CA LEU A 678 10.92 -7.47 -35.52
C LEU A 678 11.19 -6.16 -34.75
N THR A 679 11.02 -6.21 -33.44
CA THR A 679 11.06 -5.04 -32.55
C THR A 679 11.23 -5.51 -31.10
N ASP A 680 11.62 -4.58 -30.21
CA ASP A 680 11.55 -4.75 -28.76
C ASP A 680 12.31 -6.00 -28.30
N ALA A 681 13.60 -6.05 -28.65
CA ALA A 681 14.47 -7.15 -28.30
C ALA A 681 14.79 -7.16 -26.81
N HIS A 682 14.96 -5.98 -26.20
CA HIS A 682 15.35 -5.77 -24.80
C HIS A 682 16.34 -6.83 -24.31
N ILE A 683 17.53 -6.81 -24.87
CA ILE A 683 18.55 -7.81 -24.54
C ILE A 683 19.12 -7.46 -23.17
N ASP A 684 18.93 -8.35 -22.21
CA ASP A 684 19.50 -8.22 -20.88
C ASP A 684 20.86 -8.95 -20.81
N PRO A 685 21.98 -8.22 -20.77
CA PRO A 685 23.30 -8.82 -20.66
C PRO A 685 23.57 -9.44 -19.28
N LEU A 686 22.77 -9.08 -18.26
CA LEU A 686 22.87 -9.54 -16.88
C LEU A 686 21.89 -10.68 -16.55
N TYR A 687 21.11 -11.15 -17.53
CA TYR A 687 20.17 -12.25 -17.34
C TYR A 687 20.86 -13.52 -16.83
N GLU A 688 20.38 -14.04 -15.70
CA GLU A 688 20.84 -15.26 -15.05
C GLU A 688 19.73 -16.32 -15.14
N ALA A 689 19.92 -17.31 -16.02
CA ALA A 689 19.04 -18.48 -16.09
C ALA A 689 18.99 -19.20 -14.74
N PHE A 690 17.79 -19.60 -14.33
CA PHE A 690 17.53 -20.21 -13.01
C PHE A 690 17.82 -19.28 -11.81
N GLY A 691 17.98 -17.97 -12.06
CA GLY A 691 18.15 -16.93 -11.03
C GLY A 691 16.83 -16.47 -10.39
N VAL A 692 16.85 -15.27 -9.81
CA VAL A 692 15.71 -14.69 -9.08
C VAL A 692 14.69 -14.11 -10.05
N ALA A 693 13.67 -14.90 -10.39
CA ALA A 693 12.63 -14.46 -11.33
C ALA A 693 11.61 -13.49 -10.75
N GLN A 694 11.45 -13.43 -9.43
CA GLN A 694 10.56 -12.48 -8.77
C GLN A 694 11.35 -11.67 -7.76
N CYS A 695 11.64 -10.42 -8.12
CA CYS A 695 12.49 -9.51 -7.38
C CYS A 695 11.75 -8.25 -6.93
N ASP A 696 12.41 -7.45 -6.09
CA ASP A 696 11.96 -6.16 -5.57
C ASP A 696 12.43 -4.97 -6.43
N GLU A 697 12.73 -5.23 -7.70
CA GLU A 697 13.17 -4.25 -8.70
C GLU A 697 12.28 -4.34 -9.97
N PRO A 698 12.24 -3.30 -10.82
CA PRO A 698 11.41 -3.31 -12.04
C PRO A 698 11.79 -4.39 -13.06
N THR A 699 13.08 -4.76 -13.14
CA THR A 699 13.61 -5.78 -14.06
C THR A 699 14.24 -6.89 -13.24
N CYS A 700 13.75 -8.12 -13.40
CA CYS A 700 14.19 -9.28 -12.63
C CYS A 700 15.03 -10.26 -13.47
N CYS A 701 15.33 -11.43 -12.91
CA CYS A 701 16.16 -12.47 -13.49
C CYS A 701 17.65 -12.12 -13.57
N ARG A 702 18.17 -11.25 -12.70
CA ARG A 702 19.61 -10.94 -12.61
C ARG A 702 20.26 -11.50 -11.35
N LYS A 703 21.58 -11.57 -11.41
CA LYS A 703 22.41 -12.05 -10.30
C LYS A 703 22.45 -11.06 -9.14
N GLY A 704 22.22 -11.55 -7.92
CA GLY A 704 22.34 -10.76 -6.70
C GLY A 704 21.09 -9.99 -6.28
N GLN A 705 19.99 -10.12 -7.04
CA GLN A 705 18.70 -9.54 -6.70
C GLN A 705 18.04 -10.27 -5.52
N ARG A 706 17.16 -9.56 -4.79
CA ARG A 706 16.44 -10.11 -3.63
C ARG A 706 15.10 -10.64 -4.05
N LEU A 707 14.67 -11.73 -3.42
CA LEU A 707 13.33 -12.30 -3.64
C LEU A 707 12.28 -11.34 -3.06
N ARG A 708 11.29 -10.98 -3.89
CA ARG A 708 10.10 -10.25 -3.42
C ARG A 708 9.08 -11.24 -2.85
N PRO A 709 8.59 -11.05 -1.61
CA PRO A 709 7.53 -11.88 -1.05
C PRO A 709 6.28 -11.84 -1.93
N SER A 710 5.70 -13.01 -2.23
CA SER A 710 4.40 -13.11 -2.92
C SER A 710 3.29 -12.63 -1.97
N SER A 711 3.01 -11.33 -2.00
CA SER A 711 1.78 -10.79 -1.44
C SER A 711 0.78 -10.59 -2.57
N ASP A 712 -0.05 -11.60 -2.84
CA ASP A 712 -1.29 -11.48 -3.64
C ASP A 712 -2.36 -10.63 -2.89
N ILE A 713 -1.94 -9.74 -2.00
CA ILE A 713 -2.84 -8.91 -1.20
C ILE A 713 -3.15 -7.68 -2.05
N VAL A 714 -4.27 -7.76 -2.76
CA VAL A 714 -4.99 -6.58 -3.22
C VAL A 714 -5.30 -5.76 -1.97
N THR A 715 -4.53 -4.70 -1.75
CA THR A 715 -4.90 -3.68 -0.77
C THR A 715 -6.16 -3.02 -1.30
N ASP A 716 -7.25 -3.10 -0.56
CA ASP A 716 -8.38 -2.20 -0.79
C ASP A 716 -7.84 -0.77 -0.68
N GLY A 717 -7.93 -0.02 -1.77
CA GLY A 717 -7.45 1.37 -1.85
C GLY A 717 -8.51 2.36 -1.41
N SER A 718 -9.73 1.89 -1.12
CA SER A 718 -10.89 2.72 -0.84
C SER A 718 -10.70 3.61 0.38
N GLU A 719 -9.95 3.20 1.40
CA GLU A 719 -9.70 4.04 2.58
C GLU A 719 -8.77 5.22 2.28
N VAL A 720 -7.77 5.04 1.41
CA VAL A 720 -6.94 6.16 0.93
C VAL A 720 -7.78 7.10 0.07
N GLU A 721 -8.70 6.55 -0.74
CA GLU A 721 -9.61 7.35 -1.54
C GLU A 721 -10.60 8.16 -0.69
N ASN A 722 -11.07 7.62 0.44
CA ASN A 722 -11.93 8.32 1.39
C ASN A 722 -11.22 9.47 2.11
N SER A 723 -9.89 9.41 2.25
CA SER A 723 -9.08 10.49 2.84
C SER A 723 -8.86 11.68 1.91
N VAL A 724 -9.27 11.59 0.65
CA VAL A 724 -9.11 12.64 -0.36
C VAL A 724 -10.46 13.29 -0.62
N ILE A 725 -10.57 14.59 -0.34
CA ILE A 725 -11.78 15.38 -0.58
C ILE A 725 -11.56 16.21 -1.85
N GLY A 726 -12.34 15.95 -2.89
CA GLY A 726 -12.27 16.65 -4.18
C GLY A 726 -11.63 15.83 -5.30
N HIS A 727 -11.73 16.34 -6.53
CA HIS A 727 -11.18 15.71 -7.74
C HIS A 727 -10.51 16.76 -8.65
N GLY A 728 -9.44 16.37 -9.34
CA GLY A 728 -8.72 17.26 -10.27
C GLY A 728 -7.68 18.13 -9.59
N GLU A 729 -7.74 19.46 -9.81
CA GLU A 729 -6.75 20.43 -9.28
C GLU A 729 -7.05 20.94 -7.86
N ASN A 730 -8.21 20.62 -7.26
CA ASN A 730 -8.57 21.10 -5.91
C ASN A 730 -8.77 19.91 -4.98
N ILE A 731 -7.67 19.39 -4.45
CA ILE A 731 -7.65 18.25 -3.54
C ILE A 731 -7.39 18.74 -2.12
N LEU A 732 -8.14 18.22 -1.16
CA LEU A 732 -7.86 18.36 0.26
C LEU A 732 -7.56 16.98 0.86
N LEU A 733 -6.54 16.91 1.72
CA LEU A 733 -6.18 15.68 2.43
C LEU A 733 -6.73 15.69 3.85
N ASN A 734 -7.54 14.70 4.20
CA ASN A 734 -8.00 14.49 5.56
C ASN A 734 -7.03 13.57 6.30
N LEU A 735 -6.24 14.13 7.23
CA LEU A 735 -5.27 13.37 8.02
C LEU A 735 -5.92 12.53 9.13
N GLY A 736 -7.21 12.73 9.44
CA GLY A 736 -7.92 11.97 10.48
C GLY A 736 -8.04 10.47 10.19
N ASP A 737 -7.91 10.06 8.93
CA ASP A 737 -7.99 8.65 8.51
C ASP A 737 -6.63 7.94 8.46
N VAL A 738 -5.52 8.67 8.67
CA VAL A 738 -4.16 8.10 8.65
C VAL A 738 -3.97 6.93 9.61
N PRO A 739 -4.46 6.96 10.88
CA PRO A 739 -4.31 5.82 11.78
C PRO A 739 -4.93 4.53 11.23
N LYS A 740 -6.08 4.62 10.53
CA LYS A 740 -6.74 3.47 9.89
C LYS A 740 -5.90 2.95 8.73
N ILE A 741 -5.36 3.84 7.90
CA ILE A 741 -4.46 3.48 6.79
C ILE A 741 -3.22 2.73 7.32
N LYS A 742 -2.62 3.23 8.41
CA LYS A 742 -1.49 2.58 9.09
C LYS A 742 -1.86 1.18 9.60
N GLU A 743 -3.02 1.01 10.22
CA GLU A 743 -3.49 -0.29 10.71
C GLU A 743 -3.70 -1.29 9.57
N ILE A 744 -4.38 -0.90 8.49
CA ILE A 744 -4.64 -1.75 7.32
C ILE A 744 -3.32 -2.22 6.70
N ARG A 745 -2.35 -1.32 6.54
CA ARG A 745 -1.02 -1.65 6.00
C ARG A 745 -0.24 -2.58 6.92
N MET A 746 -0.27 -2.36 8.24
CA MET A 746 0.36 -3.28 9.20
C MET A 746 -0.26 -4.68 9.12
N ARG A 747 -1.59 -4.78 9.05
CA ARG A 747 -2.32 -6.05 8.90
C ARG A 747 -1.95 -6.77 7.60
N ASN A 748 -1.80 -6.05 6.50
CA ASN A 748 -1.40 -6.60 5.21
C ASN A 748 0.07 -7.04 5.19
N SER A 749 0.96 -6.27 5.81
CA SER A 749 2.38 -6.63 5.99
C SER A 749 2.56 -7.95 6.76
N MET A 750 1.74 -8.18 7.80
CA MET A 750 1.76 -9.43 8.58
C MET A 750 1.21 -10.66 7.83
N ARG A 751 0.41 -10.47 6.77
CA ARG A 751 -0.17 -11.56 5.96
C ARG A 751 0.73 -12.01 4.80
N ALA A 752 1.79 -11.25 4.48
CA ALA A 752 2.72 -11.58 3.41
C ALA A 752 3.60 -12.79 3.81
N GLN A 753 3.22 -13.99 3.38
CA GLN A 753 4.06 -15.19 3.50
C GLN A 753 4.99 -15.31 2.30
N THR A 754 6.27 -15.60 2.55
CA THR A 754 7.21 -16.03 1.51
C THR A 754 6.84 -17.44 1.03
N ARG A 755 6.03 -17.52 -0.03
CA ARG A 755 5.84 -18.77 -0.78
C ARG A 755 7.14 -19.13 -1.51
N TYR A 756 7.33 -20.42 -1.78
CA TYR A 756 8.36 -20.88 -2.70
C TYR A 756 8.12 -20.26 -4.08
N VAL A 757 9.09 -19.49 -4.57
CA VAL A 757 9.06 -18.86 -5.89
C VAL A 757 9.94 -19.70 -6.81
N GLU A 758 9.39 -20.12 -7.95
CA GLU A 758 10.16 -20.85 -8.96
C GLU A 758 11.29 -19.99 -9.54
N PRO A 759 12.45 -20.57 -9.86
CA PRO A 759 13.57 -19.83 -10.45
C PRO A 759 13.25 -19.34 -11.87
N ALA A 760 14.11 -18.48 -12.42
CA ALA A 760 13.97 -17.95 -13.77
C ALA A 760 14.10 -19.03 -14.85
N GLY A 761 13.34 -18.88 -15.93
CA GLY A 761 13.48 -19.72 -17.12
C GLY A 761 14.86 -19.64 -17.78
N TYR A 762 15.17 -20.59 -18.65
CA TYR A 762 16.38 -20.52 -19.48
C TYR A 762 16.14 -19.70 -20.75
N TRP A 763 14.98 -19.84 -21.40
CA TRP A 763 14.64 -19.16 -22.64
C TRP A 763 13.94 -17.80 -22.43
N GLY A 764 13.95 -17.28 -21.19
CA GLY A 764 13.21 -16.10 -20.74
C GLY A 764 12.21 -16.45 -19.62
N ASP A 765 11.64 -15.42 -18.97
CA ASP A 765 10.63 -15.57 -17.91
C ASP A 765 9.59 -14.44 -17.98
N TYR A 766 8.33 -14.74 -17.66
CA TYR A 766 7.24 -13.75 -17.72
C TYR A 766 7.30 -12.67 -16.62
N ARG A 767 7.99 -12.94 -15.49
CA ARG A 767 7.94 -12.13 -14.27
C ARG A 767 8.84 -10.89 -14.32
N ASN A 768 8.57 -10.01 -15.29
CA ASN A 768 9.32 -8.78 -15.54
C ASN A 768 10.81 -9.04 -15.85
N CYS A 769 11.08 -10.08 -16.64
CA CYS A 769 12.42 -10.37 -17.11
C CYS A 769 12.55 -10.08 -18.59
N ASP A 770 13.65 -9.42 -18.94
CA ASP A 770 14.02 -9.13 -20.32
C ASP A 770 14.68 -10.32 -21.00
N THR A 771 15.01 -10.16 -22.28
CA THR A 771 15.40 -11.27 -23.14
C THR A 771 16.85 -11.69 -22.88
N PRO A 772 17.12 -12.96 -22.54
CA PRO A 772 18.48 -13.44 -22.53
C PRO A 772 19.05 -13.45 -23.94
N ARG A 773 20.32 -13.07 -24.08
CA ARG A 773 21.03 -12.97 -25.36
C ARG A 773 20.87 -14.20 -26.27
N TRP A 774 20.92 -15.41 -25.72
CA TRP A 774 20.79 -16.65 -26.51
C TRP A 774 19.37 -16.89 -27.03
N ALA A 775 18.32 -16.37 -26.39
CA ALA A 775 16.95 -16.44 -26.91
C ALA A 775 16.77 -15.49 -28.11
N TYR A 776 17.38 -14.30 -28.07
CA TYR A 776 17.43 -13.41 -29.22
C TYR A 776 18.22 -14.02 -30.39
N ASP A 777 19.37 -14.63 -30.09
CA ASP A 777 20.15 -15.34 -31.12
C ASP A 777 19.35 -16.46 -31.78
N ASP A 778 18.57 -17.19 -30.97
CA ASP A 778 17.71 -18.25 -31.46
C ASP A 778 16.65 -17.72 -32.42
N LEU A 779 15.99 -16.61 -32.07
CA LEU A 779 15.00 -15.93 -32.89
C LEU A 779 15.60 -15.57 -34.27
N ILE A 780 16.74 -14.89 -34.30
CA ILE A 780 17.35 -14.43 -35.56
C ILE A 780 17.81 -15.61 -36.43
N GLU A 781 18.43 -16.62 -35.84
CA GLU A 781 18.86 -17.82 -36.57
C GLU A 781 17.67 -18.63 -37.09
N ARG A 782 16.58 -18.71 -36.31
CA ARG A 782 15.37 -19.41 -36.74
C ARG A 782 14.73 -18.69 -37.92
N MET A 783 14.65 -17.36 -37.88
CA MET A 783 14.15 -16.57 -39.00
C MET A 783 14.99 -16.82 -40.26
N ALA A 784 16.31 -16.68 -40.17
CA ALA A 784 17.22 -16.84 -41.30
C ALA A 784 17.23 -18.27 -41.89
N SER A 785 17.10 -19.30 -41.06
CA SER A 785 17.10 -20.70 -41.51
C SER A 785 15.76 -21.17 -42.09
N SER A 786 14.65 -20.57 -41.67
CA SER A 786 13.30 -21.04 -42.03
C SER A 786 12.72 -20.33 -43.24
N HIS A 787 13.17 -19.09 -43.51
CA HIS A 787 12.59 -18.23 -44.54
C HIS A 787 13.69 -17.43 -45.24
N LYS A 788 13.42 -17.04 -46.49
CA LYS A 788 14.24 -16.09 -47.23
C LYS A 788 13.54 -14.73 -47.23
N PHE A 789 14.27 -13.69 -46.84
CA PHE A 789 13.75 -12.32 -46.78
C PHE A 789 14.43 -11.45 -47.82
N ASP A 790 13.67 -10.53 -48.40
CA ASP A 790 14.21 -9.52 -49.31
C ASP A 790 14.67 -8.29 -48.51
N VAL A 791 13.97 -7.97 -47.43
CA VAL A 791 14.21 -6.80 -46.56
C VAL A 791 13.84 -7.15 -45.12
N VAL A 792 14.51 -6.52 -44.16
CA VAL A 792 14.20 -6.63 -42.72
C VAL A 792 13.84 -5.24 -42.19
N TYR A 793 12.69 -5.11 -41.54
CA TYR A 793 12.31 -3.94 -40.75
C TYR A 793 12.62 -4.23 -39.28
N TYR A 794 13.54 -3.46 -38.71
CA TYR A 794 13.93 -3.54 -37.30
C TYR A 794 13.47 -2.28 -36.57
N ILE A 795 12.52 -2.40 -35.65
CA ILE A 795 11.86 -1.24 -35.03
C ILE A 795 12.36 -0.98 -33.59
N GLY A 796 13.68 -1.02 -33.37
CA GLY A 796 14.31 -0.51 -32.15
C GLY A 796 13.94 -1.23 -30.84
N ASP A 797 14.28 -0.58 -29.72
CA ASP A 797 14.16 -1.06 -28.34
C ASP A 797 15.03 -2.29 -28.04
N THR A 798 16.32 -2.03 -28.15
CA THR A 798 17.39 -2.99 -28.03
C THR A 798 17.79 -3.24 -26.57
N ILE A 799 17.69 -2.21 -25.74
CA ILE A 799 18.27 -2.16 -24.38
C ILE A 799 17.21 -2.58 -23.36
N ASP A 800 17.62 -3.30 -22.33
CA ASP A 800 16.75 -3.79 -21.26
C ASP A 800 16.08 -2.66 -20.43
N HIS A 801 15.14 -3.04 -19.57
CA HIS A 801 14.36 -2.16 -18.71
C HIS A 801 15.10 -1.74 -17.42
N GLY A 802 16.35 -2.16 -17.23
CA GLY A 802 17.25 -1.76 -16.14
C GLY A 802 17.78 -0.32 -16.29
N ILE A 803 16.88 0.62 -16.56
CA ILE A 803 17.17 2.01 -16.99
C ILE A 803 17.94 2.84 -15.95
N TRP A 804 18.03 2.39 -14.70
CA TRP A 804 18.75 3.07 -13.63
C TRP A 804 20.25 2.72 -13.59
N GLU A 805 20.67 1.70 -14.34
CA GLU A 805 22.06 1.22 -14.39
C GLU A 805 22.64 1.17 -15.81
N THR A 806 21.97 1.79 -16.78
CA THR A 806 22.45 1.93 -18.16
C THR A 806 23.71 2.80 -18.23
N SER A 807 24.55 2.58 -19.25
CA SER A 807 25.71 3.42 -19.59
C SER A 807 25.83 3.64 -21.10
N TYR A 808 26.59 4.65 -21.50
CA TYR A 808 26.84 4.94 -22.92
C TYR A 808 27.51 3.76 -23.62
N GLU A 809 28.47 3.12 -22.94
CA GLU A 809 29.24 1.98 -23.45
C GLU A 809 28.36 0.75 -23.62
N LEU A 810 27.49 0.46 -22.64
CA LEU A 810 26.57 -0.66 -22.71
C LEU A 810 25.61 -0.50 -23.90
N ILE A 811 25.01 0.68 -24.05
CA ILE A 811 24.08 0.95 -25.16
C ILE A 811 24.78 0.80 -26.51
N ASP A 812 26.01 1.31 -26.63
CA ASP A 812 26.80 1.18 -27.86
C ASP A 812 27.09 -0.30 -28.19
N GLU A 813 27.50 -1.09 -27.20
CA GLU A 813 27.83 -2.50 -27.34
C GLU A 813 26.62 -3.35 -27.77
N ILE A 814 25.47 -3.22 -27.11
CA ILE A 814 24.29 -4.04 -27.42
C ILE A 814 23.71 -3.65 -28.78
N ASN A 815 23.67 -2.36 -29.13
CA ASN A 815 23.25 -1.93 -30.47
C ASN A 815 24.16 -2.50 -31.57
N GLN A 816 25.48 -2.45 -31.35
CA GLN A 816 26.46 -3.02 -32.29
C GLN A 816 26.32 -4.54 -32.40
N TYR A 817 26.09 -5.22 -31.28
CA TYR A 817 25.86 -6.65 -31.24
C TYR A 817 24.64 -7.05 -32.08
N LEU A 818 23.51 -6.37 -31.86
CA LEU A 818 22.24 -6.67 -32.48
C LEU A 818 22.31 -6.54 -34.00
N ILE A 819 22.83 -5.41 -34.50
CA ILE A 819 22.94 -5.18 -35.95
C ILE A 819 23.90 -6.16 -36.61
N ASN A 820 24.99 -6.54 -35.93
CA ASN A 820 25.95 -7.53 -36.43
C ASN A 820 25.34 -8.94 -36.46
N LYS A 821 24.57 -9.33 -35.45
CA LYS A 821 23.89 -10.63 -35.42
C LYS A 821 22.88 -10.75 -36.58
N MET A 822 22.11 -9.71 -36.85
CA MET A 822 21.18 -9.70 -38.00
C MET A 822 21.93 -9.75 -39.33
N ARG A 823 22.95 -8.91 -39.52
CA ARG A 823 23.78 -8.88 -40.75
C ARG A 823 24.41 -10.24 -41.05
N THR A 824 25.03 -10.86 -40.03
CA THR A 824 25.69 -12.16 -40.18
C THR A 824 24.71 -13.31 -40.44
N SER A 825 23.49 -13.25 -39.91
CA SER A 825 22.51 -14.33 -40.04
C SER A 825 21.68 -14.24 -41.31
N PHE A 826 21.22 -13.03 -41.69
CA PHE A 826 20.41 -12.82 -42.91
C PHE A 826 21.27 -12.71 -44.18
N GLY A 827 22.53 -12.32 -44.05
CA GLY A 827 23.47 -12.12 -45.15
C GLY A 827 23.62 -10.65 -45.55
N GLU A 828 24.76 -10.37 -46.20
CA GLU A 828 25.19 -9.02 -46.59
C GLU A 828 24.30 -8.33 -47.63
N ASP A 829 23.58 -9.13 -48.44
CA ASP A 829 22.73 -8.65 -49.53
C ASP A 829 21.33 -8.23 -49.07
N VAL A 830 20.93 -8.59 -47.84
CA VAL A 830 19.60 -8.28 -47.31
C VAL A 830 19.59 -6.88 -46.69
N LEU A 831 18.71 -6.00 -47.19
CA LEU A 831 18.59 -4.64 -46.67
C LEU A 831 17.90 -4.64 -45.31
N ILE A 832 18.55 -4.11 -44.28
CA ILE A 832 17.96 -3.87 -42.96
C ILE A 832 17.60 -2.39 -42.85
N ILE A 833 16.34 -2.08 -42.54
CA ILE A 833 15.86 -0.71 -42.31
C ILE A 833 15.53 -0.56 -40.83
N PRO A 834 16.43 0.06 -40.04
CA PRO A 834 16.23 0.26 -38.62
C PRO A 834 15.42 1.54 -38.30
N ALA A 835 14.67 1.48 -37.20
CA ALA A 835 14.12 2.64 -36.49
C ALA A 835 14.62 2.66 -35.05
N ILE A 836 14.72 3.86 -34.48
CA ILE A 836 15.22 4.06 -33.10
C ILE A 836 14.07 3.85 -32.11
N GLY A 837 14.30 3.07 -31.05
CA GLY A 837 13.38 2.94 -29.92
C GLY A 837 13.70 3.92 -28.79
N ASN A 838 12.91 3.92 -27.72
CA ASN A 838 13.08 4.88 -26.64
C ASN A 838 14.22 4.49 -25.68
N HIS A 839 14.59 3.20 -25.61
CA HIS A 839 15.67 2.70 -24.77
C HIS A 839 17.09 2.91 -25.35
N GLU A 840 17.23 3.38 -26.60
CA GLU A 840 18.54 3.65 -27.22
C GLU A 840 19.26 4.92 -26.71
N SER A 841 18.60 5.77 -25.93
CA SER A 841 19.20 7.00 -25.38
C SER A 841 19.77 6.79 -23.97
N GLN A 842 20.74 7.64 -23.60
CA GLN A 842 21.30 7.72 -22.25
C GLN A 842 21.25 9.17 -21.76
N PRO A 843 20.50 9.48 -20.70
CA PRO A 843 19.54 8.62 -20.00
C PRO A 843 18.41 8.13 -20.92
N THR A 844 17.79 7.01 -20.55
CA THR A 844 16.66 6.43 -21.31
C THR A 844 15.54 7.46 -21.53
N ASN A 845 14.91 7.40 -22.71
CA ASN A 845 13.82 8.27 -23.18
C ASN A 845 14.21 9.73 -23.48
N GLN A 846 15.50 10.10 -23.35
CA GLN A 846 15.92 11.50 -23.49
C GLN A 846 16.48 11.79 -24.88
N PHE A 847 15.71 12.55 -25.67
CA PHE A 847 16.08 12.95 -27.02
C PHE A 847 16.19 14.46 -27.14
N ALA A 848 17.42 14.96 -27.02
CA ALA A 848 17.74 16.39 -27.01
C ALA A 848 17.58 17.04 -28.40
N PRO A 849 17.09 18.29 -28.46
CA PRO A 849 17.10 19.08 -29.68
C PRO A 849 18.53 19.36 -30.15
N VAL A 850 18.71 19.56 -31.45
CA VAL A 850 20.02 19.83 -32.08
C VAL A 850 20.70 21.09 -31.53
N SER A 851 19.93 22.04 -30.98
CA SER A 851 20.46 23.26 -30.34
C SER A 851 21.25 22.99 -29.06
N VAL A 852 21.03 21.85 -28.40
CA VAL A 852 21.72 21.47 -27.15
C VAL A 852 23.04 20.80 -27.49
N THR A 853 24.15 21.44 -27.14
CA THR A 853 25.51 20.96 -27.48
C THR A 853 26.36 20.54 -26.28
N GLY A 854 25.84 20.70 -25.05
CA GLY A 854 26.56 20.33 -23.82
C GLY A 854 26.96 18.85 -23.78
N ALA A 855 28.15 18.57 -23.25
CA ALA A 855 28.64 17.20 -23.08
C ALA A 855 27.70 16.42 -22.14
N LYS A 856 27.36 15.18 -22.52
CA LYS A 856 26.41 14.30 -21.80
C LYS A 856 24.97 14.83 -21.66
N LEU A 857 24.63 15.92 -22.37
CA LEU A 857 23.27 16.44 -22.49
C LEU A 857 22.71 16.25 -23.90
N ASN A 858 23.57 16.28 -24.92
CA ASN A 858 23.17 16.08 -26.31
C ASN A 858 23.01 14.60 -26.68
N THR A 859 22.26 14.34 -27.75
CA THR A 859 22.08 13.01 -28.36
C THR A 859 22.94 12.79 -29.61
N THR A 860 23.88 13.69 -29.89
CA THR A 860 24.76 13.59 -31.06
C THR A 860 25.61 12.32 -31.03
N TRP A 861 26.06 11.91 -29.84
CA TRP A 861 26.80 10.66 -29.65
C TRP A 861 26.01 9.44 -30.15
N LEU A 862 24.70 9.42 -29.91
CA LEU A 862 23.81 8.33 -30.30
C LEU A 862 23.62 8.35 -31.82
N TYR A 863 23.23 9.49 -32.38
CA TYR A 863 22.95 9.58 -33.82
C TYR A 863 24.21 9.30 -34.67
N GLU A 864 25.37 9.83 -34.31
CA GLU A 864 26.63 9.48 -34.98
C GLU A 864 27.00 8.01 -34.76
N GLY A 865 26.81 7.49 -33.55
CA GLY A 865 27.02 6.08 -33.24
C GLY A 865 26.15 5.15 -34.09
N LEU A 866 24.88 5.51 -34.33
CA LEU A 866 23.95 4.76 -35.17
C LEU A 866 24.29 4.89 -36.66
N VAL A 867 24.68 6.07 -37.14
CA VAL A 867 25.17 6.26 -38.51
C VAL A 867 26.34 5.33 -38.80
N ASN A 868 27.31 5.22 -37.88
CA ASN A 868 28.46 4.34 -38.04
C ASN A 868 28.05 2.85 -38.06
N LYS A 869 27.11 2.45 -37.20
CA LYS A 869 26.62 1.06 -37.11
C LYS A 869 25.78 0.65 -38.31
N TRP A 870 24.99 1.59 -38.84
CA TRP A 870 24.02 1.35 -39.92
C TRP A 870 24.56 1.77 -41.29
N ASP A 871 25.82 2.20 -41.38
CA ASP A 871 26.47 2.74 -42.58
C ASP A 871 26.22 1.92 -43.84
N HIS A 872 26.27 0.59 -43.71
CA HIS A 872 26.04 -0.38 -44.80
C HIS A 872 24.65 -0.27 -45.45
N TYR A 873 23.63 0.15 -44.70
CA TYR A 873 22.24 0.20 -45.15
C TYR A 873 21.76 1.61 -45.54
N LEU A 874 22.53 2.65 -45.20
CA LEU A 874 22.17 4.06 -45.36
C LEU A 874 22.81 4.69 -46.61
N THR A 875 22.06 5.55 -47.30
CA THR A 875 22.64 6.46 -48.31
C THR A 875 23.22 7.71 -47.63
N GLU A 876 24.03 8.50 -48.34
CA GLU A 876 24.59 9.74 -47.78
C GLU A 876 23.51 10.74 -47.34
N GLU A 877 22.40 10.82 -48.08
CA GLU A 877 21.24 11.63 -47.70
C GLU A 877 20.57 11.08 -46.44
N ALA A 878 20.44 9.75 -46.32
CA ALA A 878 19.89 9.10 -45.14
C ALA A 878 20.79 9.31 -43.91
N LYS A 879 22.12 9.26 -44.06
CA LYS A 879 23.08 9.57 -42.99
C LYS A 879 22.95 11.02 -42.53
N ALA A 880 22.83 11.98 -43.47
CA ALA A 880 22.63 13.39 -43.15
C ALA A 880 21.31 13.62 -42.40
N SER A 881 20.22 13.00 -42.84
CA SER A 881 18.91 13.08 -42.19
C SER A 881 18.94 12.46 -40.77
N LEU A 882 19.58 11.29 -40.61
CA LEU A 882 19.70 10.59 -39.33
C LEU A 882 20.46 11.42 -38.28
N ARG A 883 21.52 12.14 -38.68
CA ARG A 883 22.28 13.03 -37.76
C ARG A 883 21.46 14.18 -37.20
N VAL A 884 20.49 14.68 -37.96
CA VAL A 884 19.69 15.85 -37.58
C VAL A 884 18.40 15.43 -36.88
N HIS A 885 17.69 14.45 -37.44
CA HIS A 885 16.32 14.11 -37.01
C HIS A 885 16.23 12.79 -36.25
N GLY A 886 17.31 12.00 -36.16
CA GLY A 886 17.21 10.61 -35.67
C GLY A 886 16.33 9.70 -36.55
N GLY A 887 15.93 10.17 -37.73
CA GLY A 887 15.08 9.47 -38.70
C GLY A 887 15.63 9.66 -40.10
N PHE A 888 15.19 8.82 -41.04
CA PHE A 888 15.65 8.88 -42.43
C PHE A 888 14.66 8.22 -43.39
N SER A 889 14.89 8.43 -44.68
CA SER A 889 14.06 7.96 -45.79
C SER A 889 14.90 7.11 -46.73
N ARG A 890 14.43 5.91 -47.08
CA ARG A 890 15.16 4.97 -47.95
C ARG A 890 14.24 4.33 -48.99
N LEU A 891 14.63 4.43 -50.25
CA LEU A 891 13.98 3.68 -51.31
C LEU A 891 14.33 2.19 -51.16
N VAL A 892 13.31 1.37 -50.95
CA VAL A 892 13.45 -0.09 -50.74
C VAL A 892 13.57 -0.80 -52.08
N ARG A 893 12.72 -0.38 -53.03
CA ARG A 893 12.66 -0.83 -54.42
C ARG A 893 11.96 0.24 -55.25
N PRO A 894 12.06 0.24 -56.58
CA PRO A 894 11.32 1.17 -57.43
C PRO A 894 9.82 1.21 -57.09
N GLY A 895 9.33 2.40 -56.72
CA GLY A 895 7.93 2.61 -56.34
C GLY A 895 7.56 2.37 -54.87
N LEU A 896 8.49 1.90 -54.02
CA LEU A 896 8.26 1.71 -52.58
C LEU A 896 9.41 2.25 -51.73
N ARG A 897 9.07 3.17 -50.82
CA ARG A 897 9.96 3.83 -49.87
C ARG A 897 9.60 3.46 -48.45
N ALA A 898 10.60 3.30 -47.60
CA ALA A 898 10.43 3.21 -46.16
C ALA A 898 10.93 4.51 -45.51
N ILE A 899 10.14 5.06 -44.59
CA ILE A 899 10.50 6.21 -43.77
C ILE A 899 10.63 5.71 -42.33
N SER A 900 11.85 5.78 -41.79
CA SER A 900 12.15 5.58 -40.38
C SER A 900 11.90 6.90 -39.65
N LEU A 901 10.81 6.96 -38.88
CA LEU A 901 10.38 8.15 -38.16
C LEU A 901 10.74 8.03 -36.68
N ASN A 902 11.46 9.04 -36.18
CA ASN A 902 11.78 9.15 -34.76
C ASN A 902 10.59 9.71 -33.96
N THR A 903 9.76 8.82 -33.42
CA THR A 903 8.62 9.17 -32.56
C THR A 903 9.01 9.45 -31.11
N ASN A 904 10.24 9.14 -30.71
CA ASN A 904 10.70 9.35 -29.34
C ASN A 904 10.76 10.83 -28.95
N ILE A 905 10.87 11.72 -29.93
CA ILE A 905 10.83 13.17 -29.73
C ILE A 905 9.50 13.60 -29.11
N ALA A 906 8.40 12.94 -29.46
CA ALA A 906 7.07 13.25 -28.94
C ALA A 906 6.68 12.42 -27.71
N TYR A 907 7.61 11.65 -27.15
CA TYR A 907 7.35 10.82 -25.98
C TYR A 907 7.21 11.66 -24.72
N LYS A 908 6.18 11.42 -23.90
CA LYS A 908 5.90 12.21 -22.70
C LYS A 908 7.01 12.17 -21.64
N TYR A 909 7.83 11.12 -21.62
CA TYR A 909 8.99 11.01 -20.73
C TYR A 909 10.26 11.67 -21.28
N ASN A 910 10.20 12.27 -22.48
CA ASN A 910 11.28 13.09 -23.02
C ASN A 910 11.24 14.49 -22.38
N TRP A 911 12.09 14.75 -21.39
CA TRP A 911 12.08 16.02 -20.65
C TRP A 911 12.35 17.24 -21.53
N TRP A 912 13.05 17.04 -22.64
CA TRP A 912 13.37 18.09 -23.60
C TRP A 912 12.14 18.73 -24.25
N LEU A 913 10.96 18.10 -24.17
CA LEU A 913 9.71 18.72 -24.57
C LEU A 913 9.35 19.94 -23.73
N VAL A 914 9.77 20.00 -22.46
CA VAL A 914 9.60 21.21 -21.63
C VAL A 914 10.54 22.33 -22.10
N TYR A 915 11.72 21.97 -22.60
CA TYR A 915 12.70 22.91 -23.14
C TYR A 915 12.25 23.51 -24.48
N ASP A 916 11.94 22.69 -25.48
CA ASP A 916 11.46 23.14 -26.79
C ASP A 916 10.35 22.22 -27.33
N PRO A 917 9.07 22.51 -27.05
CA PRO A 917 7.94 21.74 -27.56
C PRO A 917 7.82 21.77 -29.10
N LEU A 918 8.40 22.77 -29.76
CA LEU A 918 8.31 22.93 -31.21
C LEU A 918 9.20 21.93 -31.97
N GLU A 919 10.09 21.22 -31.28
CA GLU A 919 10.88 20.15 -31.91
C GLU A 919 9.97 19.04 -32.48
N MET A 920 8.88 18.74 -31.78
CA MET A 920 7.81 17.86 -32.27
C MET A 920 7.25 18.31 -33.61
N LYS A 921 7.00 19.61 -33.76
CA LYS A 921 6.49 20.21 -34.99
C LYS A 921 7.49 20.07 -36.13
N ARG A 922 8.77 20.40 -35.88
CA ARG A 922 9.84 20.33 -36.90
C ARG A 922 10.01 18.91 -37.45
N HIS A 923 9.90 17.89 -36.60
CA HIS A 923 9.95 16.49 -37.02
C HIS A 923 8.75 16.08 -37.88
N LEU A 924 7.55 16.57 -37.58
CA LEU A 924 6.38 16.34 -38.43
C LEU A 924 6.46 17.11 -39.75
N GLU A 925 7.02 18.32 -39.75
CA GLU A 925 7.26 19.08 -40.99
C GLU A 925 8.25 18.36 -41.90
N TRP A 926 9.31 17.77 -41.34
CA TRP A 926 10.23 16.90 -42.08
C TRP A 926 9.50 15.69 -42.68
N LEU A 927 8.64 15.00 -41.90
CA LEU A 927 7.83 13.89 -42.42
C LEU A 927 6.93 14.34 -43.58
N VAL A 928 6.30 15.52 -43.49
CA VAL A 928 5.49 16.09 -44.57
C VAL A 928 6.31 16.33 -45.83
N GLN A 929 7.56 16.81 -45.70
CA GLN A 929 8.47 17.01 -46.83
C GLN A 929 8.81 15.68 -47.52
N GLU A 930 9.15 14.64 -46.75
CA GLU A 930 9.45 13.30 -47.28
C GLU A 930 8.23 12.65 -47.95
N LEU A 931 7.06 12.71 -47.32
CA LEU A 931 5.80 12.20 -47.90
C LEU A 931 5.41 12.95 -49.16
N ARG A 932 5.65 14.27 -49.21
CA ARG A 932 5.42 15.07 -50.41
C ARG A 932 6.39 14.71 -51.53
N GLY A 933 7.67 14.47 -51.20
CA GLY A 933 8.67 13.97 -52.15
C GLY A 933 8.25 12.63 -52.76
N ALA A 934 7.80 11.69 -51.92
CA ALA A 934 7.27 10.40 -52.37
C ALA A 934 6.00 10.55 -53.23
N GLU A 935 5.06 11.41 -52.85
CA GLU A 935 3.84 11.72 -53.62
C GLU A 935 4.18 12.27 -55.01
N LEU A 936 5.17 13.16 -55.13
CA LEU A 936 5.65 13.69 -56.41
C LEU A 936 6.32 12.62 -57.28
N ALA A 937 7.06 11.71 -56.65
CA ALA A 937 7.71 10.58 -57.30
C ALA A 937 6.73 9.43 -57.67
N GLY A 938 5.46 9.51 -57.22
CA GLY A 938 4.45 8.47 -57.39
C GLY A 938 4.70 7.23 -56.51
N GLU A 939 5.62 7.30 -55.56
CA GLU A 939 6.02 6.19 -54.70
C GLU A 939 5.00 5.93 -53.60
N LYS A 940 4.90 4.67 -53.16
CA LYS A 940 4.20 4.27 -51.94
C LYS A 940 5.15 4.27 -50.76
N VAL A 941 4.61 4.53 -49.56
CA VAL A 941 5.40 4.70 -48.35
C VAL A 941 4.99 3.69 -47.28
N HIS A 942 5.99 3.04 -46.68
CA HIS A 942 5.88 2.39 -45.37
C HIS A 942 6.47 3.31 -44.31
N ILE A 943 5.74 3.56 -43.22
CA ILE A 943 6.27 4.30 -42.07
C ILE A 943 6.68 3.28 -41.00
N LEU A 944 7.93 3.37 -40.55
CA LEU A 944 8.44 2.61 -39.42
C LEU A 944 8.62 3.59 -38.27
N SER A 945 7.95 3.34 -37.15
CA SER A 945 8.13 4.14 -35.95
C SER A 945 7.95 3.30 -34.71
N HIS A 946 8.81 3.50 -33.72
CA HIS A 946 8.81 2.66 -32.54
C HIS A 946 7.55 2.85 -31.68
N ILE A 947 7.31 4.05 -31.16
CA ILE A 947 6.11 4.35 -30.36
C ILE A 947 4.92 4.58 -31.31
N PRO A 948 3.85 3.77 -31.24
CA PRO A 948 2.73 3.89 -32.15
C PRO A 948 1.95 5.20 -31.95
N PRO A 949 1.52 5.86 -33.04
CA PRO A 949 0.61 6.99 -32.94
C PRO A 949 -0.71 6.61 -32.23
N GLY A 950 -1.22 7.51 -31.39
CA GLY A 950 -2.50 7.28 -30.69
C GLY A 950 -2.41 6.39 -29.46
N VAL A 951 -1.21 6.13 -28.93
CA VAL A 951 -1.05 5.62 -27.56
C VAL A 951 -0.82 6.75 -26.57
N HIS A 952 -1.17 6.50 -25.31
CA HIS A 952 -1.16 7.48 -24.20
C HIS A 952 0.25 7.99 -23.83
N ASP A 953 1.27 7.45 -24.47
CA ASP A 953 2.67 7.79 -24.29
C ASP A 953 3.11 9.01 -25.10
N LEU A 954 2.45 9.30 -26.21
CA LEU A 954 2.81 10.43 -27.06
C LEU A 954 2.07 11.71 -26.67
N ALA A 955 2.73 12.86 -26.82
CA ALA A 955 2.14 14.16 -26.55
C ALA A 955 0.84 14.36 -27.37
N HIS A 956 -0.21 14.81 -26.69
CA HIS A 956 -1.55 14.98 -27.27
C HIS A 956 -1.57 15.73 -28.61
N ILE A 957 -0.90 16.88 -28.66
CA ILE A 957 -0.86 17.75 -29.84
C ILE A 957 -0.15 17.06 -31.00
N TRP A 958 0.90 16.28 -30.73
CA TRP A 958 1.59 15.51 -31.77
C TRP A 958 0.67 14.46 -32.38
N THR A 959 -0.08 13.70 -31.55
CA THR A 959 -1.01 12.68 -32.08
C THR A 959 -2.09 13.29 -32.98
N ARG A 960 -2.63 14.45 -32.62
CA ARG A 960 -3.60 15.20 -33.43
C ARG A 960 -3.01 15.59 -34.79
N GLU A 961 -1.84 16.20 -34.81
CA GLU A 961 -1.23 16.68 -36.06
C GLU A 961 -0.75 15.51 -36.93
N TYR A 962 -0.24 14.42 -36.34
CA TYR A 962 0.10 13.20 -37.07
C TYR A 962 -1.12 12.60 -37.79
N ASN A 963 -2.28 12.51 -37.13
CA ASN A 963 -3.51 12.03 -37.75
C ASN A 963 -3.94 12.90 -38.96
N LYS A 964 -3.73 14.23 -38.91
CA LYS A 964 -3.99 15.10 -40.07
C LYS A 964 -3.05 14.79 -41.24
N ILE A 965 -1.78 14.49 -40.97
CA ILE A 965 -0.80 14.09 -41.99
C ILE A 965 -1.21 12.76 -42.64
N VAL A 966 -1.54 11.75 -41.84
CA VAL A 966 -2.02 10.44 -42.34
C VAL A 966 -3.27 10.61 -43.20
N ASN A 967 -4.25 11.42 -42.74
CA ASN A 967 -5.45 11.71 -43.52
C ASN A 967 -5.13 12.39 -44.87
N ARG A 968 -4.21 13.36 -44.87
CA ARG A 968 -3.80 14.06 -46.09
C ARG A 968 -3.07 13.14 -47.08
N PHE A 969 -2.16 12.29 -46.60
CA PHE A 969 -1.31 11.42 -47.42
C PHE A 969 -1.82 9.96 -47.47
N SER A 970 -3.09 9.71 -47.16
CA SER A 970 -3.71 8.37 -47.15
C SER A 970 -3.58 7.60 -48.47
N SER A 971 -3.46 8.29 -49.61
CA SER A 971 -3.19 7.65 -50.91
C SER A 971 -1.72 7.31 -51.14
N THR A 972 -0.80 7.86 -50.36
CA THR A 972 0.66 7.68 -50.49
C THR A 972 1.17 6.65 -49.47
N ILE A 973 0.68 6.73 -48.23
CA ILE A 973 1.02 5.80 -47.14
C ILE A 973 0.30 4.47 -47.38
N ALA A 974 1.07 3.40 -47.58
CA ALA A 974 0.54 2.06 -47.85
C ALA A 974 0.41 1.19 -46.59
N ALA A 975 1.31 1.37 -45.62
CA ALA A 975 1.27 0.68 -44.33
C ALA A 975 2.15 1.41 -43.30
N GLU A 976 1.85 1.19 -42.02
CA GLU A 976 2.69 1.64 -40.92
C GLU A 976 3.02 0.44 -40.02
N PHE A 977 4.22 0.42 -39.43
CA PHE A 977 4.69 -0.65 -38.53
C PHE A 977 5.27 -0.07 -37.25
N ASN A 978 4.87 -0.64 -36.11
CA ASN A 978 5.19 -0.11 -34.78
C ASN A 978 5.61 -1.17 -33.75
N GLY A 979 6.35 -0.73 -32.73
CA GLY A 979 6.78 -1.52 -31.56
C GLY A 979 6.21 -0.98 -30.25
N HIS A 980 7.01 -0.95 -29.18
CA HIS A 980 6.79 -0.31 -27.86
C HIS A 980 5.72 -0.94 -26.96
N ILE A 981 4.58 -1.38 -27.51
CA ILE A 981 3.45 -1.88 -26.70
C ILE A 981 3.64 -3.34 -26.28
N HIS A 982 4.56 -4.06 -26.93
CA HIS A 982 4.89 -5.48 -26.79
C HIS A 982 3.77 -6.47 -27.15
N SER A 983 2.50 -6.06 -27.02
CA SER A 983 1.35 -6.82 -27.48
C SER A 983 1.21 -6.76 -28.99
N ASP A 984 0.62 -7.81 -29.55
CA ASP A 984 0.26 -7.85 -30.96
C ASP A 984 -1.08 -7.17 -31.22
N GLU A 985 -1.02 -5.86 -31.47
CA GLU A 985 -2.18 -5.04 -31.79
C GLU A 985 -2.04 -4.33 -33.14
N PHE A 986 -3.13 -3.73 -33.63
CA PHE A 986 -3.13 -2.88 -34.81
C PHE A 986 -4.05 -1.69 -34.58
N LYS A 987 -3.84 -0.59 -35.28
CA LYS A 987 -4.66 0.62 -35.20
C LYS A 987 -5.27 0.96 -36.55
N ILE A 988 -6.52 1.42 -36.53
CA ILE A 988 -7.22 1.90 -37.72
C ILE A 988 -7.34 3.42 -37.63
N PHE A 989 -6.83 4.11 -38.65
CA PHE A 989 -7.01 5.54 -38.79
C PHE A 989 -8.29 5.83 -39.55
N TYR A 990 -9.04 6.83 -39.09
CA TYR A 990 -10.27 7.30 -39.72
C TYR A 990 -10.08 8.70 -40.30
N SER A 991 -10.86 9.05 -41.32
CA SER A 991 -10.75 10.35 -41.97
C SER A 991 -11.26 11.47 -41.05
N THR A 992 -10.56 12.60 -41.03
CA THR A 992 -10.94 13.75 -40.17
C THR A 992 -12.17 14.52 -40.70
N VAL A 993 -12.61 14.24 -41.93
CA VAL A 993 -13.77 14.90 -42.58
C VAL A 993 -15.01 14.01 -42.46
N GLU A 994 -14.82 12.71 -42.67
CA GLU A 994 -15.83 11.66 -42.53
C GLU A 994 -15.32 10.65 -41.48
N PRO A 995 -15.67 10.80 -40.19
CA PRO A 995 -15.12 10.00 -39.09
C PRO A 995 -15.40 8.50 -39.15
N LYS A 996 -16.33 8.07 -40.01
CA LYS A 996 -16.67 6.65 -40.20
C LYS A 996 -15.87 5.98 -41.32
N LEU A 997 -15.11 6.75 -42.11
CA LEU A 997 -14.35 6.21 -43.24
C LEU A 997 -12.95 5.78 -42.77
N PRO A 998 -12.63 4.47 -42.74
CA PRO A 998 -11.28 4.01 -42.42
C PRO A 998 -10.33 4.28 -43.61
N ILE A 999 -9.14 4.82 -43.32
CA ILE A 999 -8.20 5.33 -44.32
C ILE A 999 -6.82 4.67 -44.31
N ASN A 1000 -6.36 4.16 -43.17
CA ASN A 1000 -5.05 3.52 -43.03
C ASN A 1000 -5.04 2.51 -41.85
N VAL A 1001 -4.06 1.61 -41.85
CA VAL A 1001 -3.84 0.63 -40.78
C VAL A 1001 -2.37 0.64 -40.37
N ALA A 1002 -2.13 0.88 -39.08
CA ALA A 1002 -0.84 0.71 -38.44
C ALA A 1002 -0.76 -0.64 -37.74
N TRP A 1003 0.28 -1.41 -38.05
CA TRP A 1003 0.46 -2.76 -37.55
C TRP A 1003 1.50 -2.78 -36.42
N GLY A 1004 1.04 -3.06 -35.20
CA GLY A 1004 1.93 -3.41 -34.10
C GLY A 1004 2.58 -4.76 -34.37
N VAL A 1005 3.88 -4.84 -34.10
CA VAL A 1005 4.67 -6.02 -34.44
C VAL A 1005 4.63 -7.06 -33.31
N GLY A 1006 4.37 -6.63 -32.07
CA GLY A 1006 4.56 -7.43 -30.87
C GLY A 1006 5.89 -7.08 -30.21
N ALA A 1007 6.62 -8.08 -29.73
CA ALA A 1007 7.94 -7.90 -29.12
C ALA A 1007 8.72 -9.21 -29.11
N ALA A 1008 10.04 -9.07 -29.21
CA ALA A 1008 11.02 -10.12 -29.00
C ALA A 1008 11.46 -10.23 -27.53
N THR A 1009 10.66 -9.72 -26.58
CA THR A 1009 10.84 -9.87 -25.12
C THR A 1009 9.65 -10.54 -24.43
N ALA A 1010 9.92 -11.15 -23.27
CA ALA A 1010 8.91 -11.69 -22.37
C ALA A 1010 8.35 -10.65 -21.39
N TYR A 1011 9.01 -9.51 -21.25
CA TYR A 1011 8.56 -8.38 -20.44
C TYR A 1011 7.29 -7.77 -21.06
N THR A 1012 6.20 -7.45 -20.37
CA THR A 1012 5.72 -7.87 -19.04
C THR A 1012 4.66 -8.97 -19.19
N ASN A 1013 5.09 -10.24 -19.24
CA ASN A 1013 4.25 -11.43 -19.42
C ASN A 1013 3.76 -11.69 -20.87
N TYR A 1014 4.61 -11.49 -21.87
CA TYR A 1014 4.31 -11.82 -23.28
C TYR A 1014 5.14 -13.01 -23.78
N ASN A 1015 4.65 -13.75 -24.77
CA ASN A 1015 5.52 -14.64 -25.56
C ASN A 1015 6.32 -13.82 -26.57
N LEU A 1016 7.52 -14.29 -26.91
CA LEU A 1016 8.33 -13.67 -27.96
C LEU A 1016 7.72 -13.95 -29.33
N ASN A 1017 7.87 -12.99 -30.25
CA ASN A 1017 7.43 -13.18 -31.62
C ASN A 1017 8.26 -12.43 -32.67
N TYR A 1018 8.05 -12.81 -33.92
CA TYR A 1018 8.41 -12.02 -35.09
C TYR A 1018 7.31 -12.11 -36.14
N LYS A 1019 7.22 -11.13 -37.03
CA LYS A 1019 6.25 -11.12 -38.13
C LYS A 1019 6.93 -11.27 -39.48
N ILE A 1020 6.23 -11.96 -40.38
CA ILE A 1020 6.58 -12.02 -41.80
C ILE A 1020 5.41 -11.45 -42.58
N ALA A 1021 5.69 -10.44 -43.39
CA ALA A 1021 4.69 -9.81 -44.24
C ALA A 1021 5.08 -9.90 -45.71
N THR A 1022 4.09 -10.08 -46.58
CA THR A 1022 4.27 -9.99 -48.03
C THR A 1022 3.58 -8.74 -48.57
N PHE A 1023 4.29 -7.98 -49.40
CA PHE A 1023 3.81 -6.68 -49.90
C PHE A 1023 3.78 -6.60 -51.42
N ASN A 1024 2.74 -5.94 -51.95
CA ASN A 1024 2.70 -5.41 -53.30
C ASN A 1024 2.00 -4.04 -53.29
N PRO A 1025 2.79 -2.96 -53.31
CA PRO A 1025 3.11 -2.08 -52.18
C PRO A 1025 2.22 -2.09 -50.93
N ALA A 1026 0.95 -2.51 -51.01
CA ALA A 1026 0.08 -2.73 -49.86
C ALA A 1026 0.29 -4.14 -49.25
N PRO A 1027 -0.05 -4.35 -47.98
CA PRO A 1027 0.01 -5.67 -47.33
C PRO A 1027 -0.89 -6.71 -48.00
N GLN A 1028 -0.32 -7.86 -48.36
CA GLN A 1028 -1.04 -9.01 -48.93
C GLN A 1028 -1.27 -10.11 -47.88
N SER A 1029 -0.27 -10.37 -47.05
CA SER A 1029 -0.35 -11.27 -45.90
C SER A 1029 0.50 -10.74 -44.75
N ILE A 1030 0.08 -11.00 -43.51
CA ILE A 1030 0.85 -10.72 -42.29
C ILE A 1030 0.71 -11.96 -41.40
N ASN A 1031 1.83 -12.65 -41.20
CA ASN A 1031 1.91 -13.89 -40.45
C ASN A 1031 2.73 -13.65 -39.19
N ASN A 1032 2.19 -14.06 -38.03
CA ASN A 1032 2.89 -13.95 -36.76
C ASN A 1032 3.43 -15.32 -36.33
N TYR A 1033 4.68 -15.39 -35.92
CA TYR A 1033 5.35 -16.58 -35.43
C TYR A 1033 5.80 -16.39 -33.98
N ILE A 1034 5.51 -17.38 -33.14
CA ILE A 1034 5.84 -17.35 -31.71
C ILE A 1034 6.47 -18.67 -31.27
N TYR A 1035 7.07 -18.68 -30.08
CA TYR A 1035 7.20 -19.90 -29.30
C TYR A 1035 6.53 -19.70 -27.93
N ASN A 1036 5.95 -20.78 -27.39
CA ASN A 1036 5.39 -20.74 -26.04
C ASN A 1036 6.55 -20.80 -25.03
N LEU A 1037 6.68 -19.76 -24.20
CA LEU A 1037 7.78 -19.64 -23.24
C LEU A 1037 7.73 -20.72 -22.14
N THR A 1038 6.53 -21.07 -21.67
CA THR A 1038 6.32 -22.16 -20.70
C THR A 1038 6.79 -23.49 -21.29
N GLU A 1039 6.39 -23.80 -22.52
CA GLU A 1039 6.82 -25.01 -23.24
C GLU A 1039 8.34 -25.05 -23.43
N ALA A 1040 8.94 -23.95 -23.90
CA ALA A 1040 10.38 -23.86 -24.11
C ALA A 1040 11.17 -24.14 -22.82
N ASN A 1041 10.69 -23.62 -21.69
CA ASN A 1041 11.33 -23.81 -20.38
C ASN A 1041 11.16 -25.21 -19.79
N LEU A 1042 10.25 -26.06 -20.29
CA LEU A 1042 10.19 -27.47 -19.92
C LEU A 1042 11.37 -28.28 -20.46
N THR A 1043 11.97 -27.83 -21.57
CA THR A 1043 13.14 -28.47 -22.20
C THR A 1043 14.26 -27.47 -22.47
N PRO A 1044 14.94 -26.94 -21.42
CA PRO A 1044 15.92 -25.86 -21.57
C PRO A 1044 17.14 -26.26 -22.43
N ASN A 1045 17.45 -27.56 -22.51
CA ASN A 1045 18.56 -28.08 -23.32
C ASN A 1045 18.23 -28.21 -24.83
N ARG A 1046 17.04 -27.79 -25.27
CA ARG A 1046 16.60 -27.84 -26.67
C ARG A 1046 16.16 -26.45 -27.13
N ARG A 1047 16.37 -26.15 -28.41
CA ARG A 1047 15.87 -24.92 -29.03
C ARG A 1047 14.34 -24.84 -28.91
N PRO A 1048 13.75 -23.66 -28.72
CA PRO A 1048 12.30 -23.48 -28.65
C PRO A 1048 11.59 -23.96 -29.92
N HIS A 1049 10.36 -24.45 -29.76
CA HIS A 1049 9.51 -24.80 -30.88
C HIS A 1049 8.77 -23.55 -31.39
N TRP A 1050 9.24 -23.02 -32.53
CA TRP A 1050 8.60 -21.89 -33.21
C TRP A 1050 7.50 -22.36 -34.16
N PHE A 1051 6.31 -21.80 -34.02
CA PHE A 1051 5.15 -22.08 -34.86
C PHE A 1051 4.42 -20.80 -35.30
N GLN A 1052 3.70 -20.88 -36.41
CA GLN A 1052 2.86 -19.78 -36.88
C GLN A 1052 1.62 -19.67 -35.99
N LEU A 1053 1.48 -18.55 -35.29
CA LEU A 1053 0.32 -18.26 -34.45
C LEU A 1053 -0.93 -18.00 -35.30
N TYR A 1054 -0.81 -17.13 -36.29
CA TYR A 1054 -1.90 -16.82 -37.21
C TYR A 1054 -1.39 -16.28 -38.55
N ASP A 1055 -2.27 -16.31 -39.55
CA ASP A 1055 -2.21 -15.50 -40.77
C ASP A 1055 -3.38 -14.53 -40.71
N MET A 1056 -3.12 -13.21 -40.69
CA MET A 1056 -4.15 -12.21 -40.36
C MET A 1056 -5.36 -12.32 -41.29
N LYS A 1057 -5.11 -12.60 -42.57
CA LYS A 1057 -6.15 -12.68 -43.59
C LYS A 1057 -6.98 -13.96 -43.42
N ASN A 1058 -6.29 -15.08 -43.33
CA ASN A 1058 -6.94 -16.40 -43.32
C ASN A 1058 -7.57 -16.74 -41.95
N SER A 1059 -6.91 -16.40 -40.85
CA SER A 1059 -7.37 -16.72 -39.49
C SER A 1059 -8.59 -15.91 -39.07
N PHE A 1060 -8.71 -14.63 -39.49
CA PHE A 1060 -9.89 -13.80 -39.22
C PHE A 1060 -10.93 -13.82 -40.35
N GLY A 1061 -10.66 -14.53 -41.45
CA GLY A 1061 -11.56 -14.63 -42.59
C GLY A 1061 -11.90 -13.27 -43.19
N VAL A 1062 -10.88 -12.41 -43.39
CA VAL A 1062 -11.02 -11.11 -44.05
C VAL A 1062 -10.61 -11.21 -45.52
N LYS A 1063 -11.23 -10.40 -46.38
CA LYS A 1063 -11.02 -10.45 -47.84
C LYS A 1063 -9.62 -9.98 -48.22
N ASP A 1064 -9.16 -8.91 -47.60
CA ASP A 1064 -7.87 -8.28 -47.74
C ASP A 1064 -7.51 -7.55 -46.44
N LEU A 1065 -6.30 -6.98 -46.38
CA LEU A 1065 -5.80 -6.22 -45.23
C LEU A 1065 -6.02 -4.71 -45.41
N SER A 1066 -7.02 -4.29 -46.19
CA SER A 1066 -7.38 -2.88 -46.34
C SER A 1066 -8.06 -2.34 -45.08
N ALA A 1067 -7.97 -1.03 -44.87
CA ALA A 1067 -8.58 -0.38 -43.71
C ALA A 1067 -10.09 -0.65 -43.59
N GLN A 1068 -10.80 -0.78 -44.71
CA GLN A 1068 -12.23 -1.14 -44.72
C GLN A 1068 -12.47 -2.57 -44.24
N SER A 1069 -11.73 -3.56 -44.78
CA SER A 1069 -11.86 -4.96 -44.34
C SER A 1069 -11.53 -5.14 -42.86
N MET A 1070 -10.60 -4.34 -42.35
CA MET A 1070 -10.24 -4.33 -40.93
C MET A 1070 -11.33 -3.70 -40.05
N ASP A 1071 -11.98 -2.60 -40.47
CA ASP A 1071 -13.13 -2.03 -39.74
C ASP A 1071 -14.33 -2.99 -39.75
N ASP A 1072 -14.59 -3.64 -40.87
CA ASP A 1072 -15.64 -4.67 -41.00
C ASP A 1072 -15.40 -5.85 -40.04
N LEU A 1073 -14.14 -6.23 -39.81
CA LEU A 1073 -13.76 -7.24 -38.82
C LEU A 1073 -14.14 -6.80 -37.40
N LEU A 1074 -13.88 -5.55 -37.02
CA LEU A 1074 -14.25 -5.04 -35.69
C LEU A 1074 -15.76 -5.05 -35.47
N GLN A 1075 -16.52 -4.66 -36.50
CA GLN A 1075 -17.99 -4.74 -36.45
C GLN A 1075 -18.46 -6.19 -36.26
N ARG A 1076 -17.87 -7.15 -36.98
CA ARG A 1076 -18.17 -8.59 -36.83
C ARG A 1076 -17.87 -9.10 -35.41
N MET A 1077 -16.73 -8.70 -34.83
CA MET A 1077 -16.30 -9.09 -33.48
C MET A 1077 -17.31 -8.69 -32.39
N VAL A 1078 -18.02 -7.57 -32.54
CA VAL A 1078 -19.01 -7.11 -31.55
C VAL A 1078 -20.46 -7.47 -31.89
N THR A 1079 -20.75 -7.89 -33.12
CA THR A 1079 -22.11 -8.19 -33.59
C THR A 1079 -22.32 -9.68 -33.92
N THR A 1080 -21.77 -10.14 -35.04
CA THR A 1080 -22.16 -11.39 -35.72
C THR A 1080 -21.32 -12.60 -35.30
N ASP A 1081 -20.06 -12.41 -34.91
CA ASP A 1081 -19.15 -13.50 -34.55
C ASP A 1081 -18.20 -13.08 -33.42
N ARG A 1082 -18.67 -13.26 -32.18
CA ARG A 1082 -17.89 -12.93 -30.97
C ARG A 1082 -16.68 -13.87 -30.75
N ASN A 1083 -16.64 -15.04 -31.40
CA ASN A 1083 -15.48 -15.93 -31.27
C ASN A 1083 -14.23 -15.30 -31.88
N LEU A 1084 -14.39 -14.41 -32.87
CA LEU A 1084 -13.27 -13.63 -33.42
C LEU A 1084 -12.67 -12.69 -32.39
N LEU A 1085 -13.50 -12.13 -31.49
CA LEU A 1085 -13.02 -11.29 -30.39
C LEU A 1085 -12.25 -12.11 -29.35
N ASP A 1086 -12.72 -13.32 -29.04
CA ASP A 1086 -12.00 -14.25 -28.17
C ASP A 1086 -10.66 -14.65 -28.79
N LEU A 1087 -10.65 -14.96 -30.09
CA LEU A 1087 -9.44 -15.29 -30.82
C LEU A 1087 -8.44 -14.13 -30.81
N TYR A 1088 -8.91 -12.91 -31.10
CA TYR A 1088 -8.07 -11.72 -31.08
C TYR A 1088 -7.50 -11.46 -29.69
N ALA A 1089 -8.32 -11.53 -28.64
CA ALA A 1089 -7.87 -11.34 -27.27
C ALA A 1089 -6.86 -12.41 -26.81
N ALA A 1090 -6.87 -13.60 -27.40
CA ALA A 1090 -5.83 -14.61 -27.19
C ALA A 1090 -4.51 -14.27 -27.90
N TYR A 1091 -4.59 -13.63 -29.06
CA TYR A 1091 -3.44 -13.28 -29.89
C TYR A 1091 -2.74 -11.98 -29.48
N VAL A 1092 -3.46 -11.01 -28.91
CA VAL A 1092 -2.88 -9.78 -28.36
C VAL A 1092 -1.70 -10.08 -27.40
N PRO A 1093 -1.83 -10.98 -26.41
CA PRO A 1093 -0.71 -11.38 -25.56
C PRO A 1093 0.11 -12.56 -26.12
N LYS A 1094 -0.10 -12.94 -27.39
CA LYS A 1094 0.61 -14.00 -28.10
C LYS A 1094 0.47 -15.37 -27.41
N LEU A 1095 -0.74 -15.71 -26.96
CA LEU A 1095 -1.03 -16.92 -26.17
C LEU A 1095 -0.20 -17.05 -24.89
N SER A 1096 0.15 -15.93 -24.26
CA SER A 1096 0.80 -15.96 -22.93
C SER A 1096 -0.09 -16.61 -21.89
N ASP A 1097 0.42 -17.64 -21.23
CA ASP A 1097 -0.26 -18.39 -20.17
C ASP A 1097 -0.54 -17.53 -18.92
N ARG A 1098 0.11 -16.35 -18.83
CA ARG A 1098 -0.03 -15.41 -17.70
C ARG A 1098 -1.06 -14.31 -17.94
N ARG A 1099 -1.34 -13.95 -19.20
CA ARG A 1099 -2.27 -12.86 -19.55
C ARG A 1099 -3.61 -13.37 -20.08
N TRP A 1100 -3.58 -14.25 -21.09
CA TRP A 1100 -4.78 -14.66 -21.80
C TRP A 1100 -5.87 -15.29 -20.89
N PRO A 1101 -5.55 -16.24 -19.99
CA PRO A 1101 -6.56 -16.90 -19.15
C PRO A 1101 -7.37 -15.97 -18.23
N TYR A 1102 -6.88 -14.76 -17.99
CA TYR A 1102 -7.49 -13.79 -17.07
C TYR A 1102 -8.21 -12.64 -17.78
N CYS A 1103 -8.28 -12.64 -19.13
CA CYS A 1103 -8.91 -11.58 -19.91
C CYS A 1103 -10.45 -11.72 -19.93
N ASN A 1104 -11.13 -10.95 -19.07
CA ASN A 1104 -12.59 -10.86 -19.02
C ASN A 1104 -13.15 -9.97 -20.14
N ASN A 1105 -14.48 -9.77 -20.19
CA ASN A 1105 -15.12 -8.95 -21.23
C ASN A 1105 -14.67 -7.48 -21.23
N ASN A 1106 -14.32 -6.92 -20.06
CA ASN A 1106 -13.79 -5.56 -19.99
C ASN A 1106 -12.41 -5.47 -20.65
N CYS A 1107 -11.53 -6.46 -20.41
CA CYS A 1107 -10.24 -6.58 -21.08
C CYS A 1107 -10.39 -6.68 -22.61
N LYS A 1108 -11.33 -7.52 -23.09
CA LYS A 1108 -11.61 -7.66 -24.54
C LYS A 1108 -12.10 -6.35 -25.18
N LEU A 1109 -13.01 -5.65 -24.52
CA LEU A 1109 -13.52 -4.35 -24.99
C LEU A 1109 -12.45 -3.26 -24.96
N ASP A 1110 -11.53 -3.32 -24.00
CA ASP A 1110 -10.41 -2.39 -23.95
C ASP A 1110 -9.45 -2.60 -25.13
N HIS A 1111 -9.13 -3.84 -25.48
CA HIS A 1111 -8.37 -4.15 -26.70
C HIS A 1111 -9.03 -3.58 -27.96
N LEU A 1112 -10.35 -3.71 -28.11
CA LEU A 1112 -11.07 -3.10 -29.25
C LEU A 1112 -10.97 -1.58 -29.27
N CYS A 1113 -11.07 -0.93 -28.11
CA CYS A 1113 -10.94 0.52 -28.02
C CYS A 1113 -9.55 1.01 -28.42
N ARG A 1114 -8.49 0.27 -28.05
CA ARG A 1114 -7.11 0.61 -28.45
C ARG A 1114 -6.91 0.63 -29.97
N ILE A 1115 -7.64 -0.21 -30.71
CA ILE A 1115 -7.57 -0.27 -32.18
C ILE A 1115 -8.10 1.01 -32.83
N VAL A 1116 -9.21 1.56 -32.32
CA VAL A 1116 -9.93 2.67 -32.96
C VAL A 1116 -9.58 4.04 -32.38
N THR A 1117 -8.85 4.09 -31.27
CA THR A 1117 -8.36 5.34 -30.67
C THR A 1117 -6.99 5.70 -31.23
N THR A 1118 -6.97 6.60 -32.21
CA THR A 1118 -5.74 7.18 -32.80
C THR A 1118 -5.47 8.62 -32.34
N VAL A 1119 -6.50 9.31 -31.84
CA VAL A 1119 -6.41 10.58 -31.12
C VAL A 1119 -7.01 10.35 -29.74
N LEU A 1120 -6.21 10.58 -28.71
CA LEU A 1120 -6.44 10.02 -27.39
C LEU A 1120 -7.83 10.32 -26.80
N TRP A 1121 -8.31 11.56 -26.95
CA TRP A 1121 -9.60 12.02 -26.41
C TRP A 1121 -10.80 11.80 -27.36
N GLN A 1122 -10.57 11.29 -28.58
CA GLN A 1122 -11.65 11.00 -29.54
C GLN A 1122 -12.07 9.54 -29.41
N ARG A 1123 -13.06 9.29 -28.55
CA ARG A 1123 -13.50 7.95 -28.14
C ARG A 1123 -14.82 7.50 -28.77
N GLU A 1124 -15.40 8.30 -29.64
CA GLU A 1124 -16.75 8.08 -30.18
C GLU A 1124 -16.92 6.68 -30.80
N LYS A 1125 -15.89 6.21 -31.53
CA LYS A 1125 -15.89 4.88 -32.16
C LYS A 1125 -15.75 3.75 -31.13
N CYS A 1126 -14.94 3.93 -30.09
CA CYS A 1126 -14.81 2.97 -28.99
C CYS A 1126 -16.15 2.83 -28.26
N ASP A 1127 -16.84 3.94 -27.99
CA ASP A 1127 -18.13 3.93 -27.31
C ASP A 1127 -19.23 3.30 -28.18
N GLU A 1128 -19.22 3.54 -29.50
CA GLU A 1128 -20.09 2.85 -30.47
C GLU A 1128 -19.91 1.33 -30.40
N LEU A 1129 -18.66 0.83 -30.44
CA LEU A 1129 -18.38 -0.61 -30.37
C LEU A 1129 -18.80 -1.22 -29.02
N ARG A 1130 -18.59 -0.52 -27.90
CA ARG A 1130 -19.03 -0.95 -26.56
C ARG A 1130 -20.55 -1.06 -26.47
N LEU A 1131 -21.27 -0.10 -27.05
CA LEU A 1131 -22.74 -0.12 -27.11
C LEU A 1131 -23.25 -1.29 -27.96
N LEU A 1132 -22.65 -1.53 -29.13
CA LEU A 1132 -23.01 -2.66 -30.00
C LEU A 1132 -22.80 -4.02 -29.31
N PHE A 1133 -21.70 -4.17 -28.57
CA PHE A 1133 -21.43 -5.37 -27.78
C PHE A 1133 -22.45 -5.55 -26.65
N SER A 1134 -22.92 -4.46 -26.03
CA SER A 1134 -23.88 -4.51 -24.91
C SER A 1134 -25.32 -4.80 -25.37
N ASN A 1135 -25.76 -4.20 -26.48
CA ASN A 1135 -27.13 -4.30 -26.99
C ASN A 1135 -27.50 -5.68 -27.55
N THR A 1136 -26.53 -6.56 -27.77
CA THR A 1136 -26.75 -7.94 -28.23
C THR A 1136 -26.92 -8.94 -27.08
N ASN A 1137 -26.92 -8.48 -25.81
CA ASN A 1137 -27.21 -9.29 -24.61
C ASN A 1137 -28.69 -9.22 -24.15
N THR A 1138 -29.53 -8.46 -24.84
CA THR A 1138 -31.01 -8.49 -24.74
C THR A 1138 -31.58 -9.16 -25.97
#